data_AF-A0A1V9YVV3-F1
#
_entry.id   AF-A0A1V9YVV3-F1
#
_cell.length_a   1.000
_cell.length_b   1.000
_cell.length_c   1.000
_cell.angle_alpha   90.00
_cell.angle_beta   90.00
_cell.angle_gamma   90.00
#
_symmetry.space_group_name_H-M   'P 1'
#
loop_
_entity.id
_entity.type
_entity.pdbx_description
1 polymer ?
#
loop_
_entity_poly.entity_id
_entity_poly.type
_entity_poly.pdbx_seq_one_letter_code
_entity_poly.pdbx_strand_id
1 'polypeptide(L)'
;MVYVTAIGLVYLGCTFASNLAYLNVLSASLANDFGWAGFNTSGMHVFLANTINRQLVISTRQNLVLDSPSLSDTSQLYNGSATTIAWFPSNANRELFSTHNTLQDIILGLREMDPCALPWMFTQYCWLDLDWKWEMASSNKRQQRCLSEVKNGAKKLFTQFKQLENADVMLGTSFQIGFGHYLNTFQYGQTWMHSIQFNTNSVDEEAHYWMRHGITSFKLQWQNYKTLGLVDSMTISTALGMSYQLPLSLSQGMMHFHQQTTSIRMYWAFAGDLWAITSNTTSVKGMGLLRESPNFAFYNTTSTSLLVENTTLIAPLSQGLVQTASTLGPFGNIDMEYILCPSNLVEMYDAVRSAISNLTLLSLSAQSNFINLPLKAQIGPAPTDLLARSDLIAGGNIFCGDDAPAQPTSYGLDISFGKGKLCHWLIFESITPSTIELLFTFLALGRVNSSELIDICNLDALQEPNCVAIYNSSLTYLQTYSSSFTHLTALIPSIEVTVYSINVTLVQFLQGNGTTLYTLKIMDKNDPPWTFYGWCFLFEWASGQREVFQGDISNLTLLSARSDPLSMALSPNNIPVQIAYIFQRCAQYVTLVLIGVAFLLAFYGLLCRGHIEGLNLFEMNRIVGYVCVGRSLLIIITAVRLLNTSPQELVQIQAATQITSPRLSWYKTFLAASELTWFVYMLNDVLSFLTKSYTTYYAMKSSILTWSIAIIYTIISPQVYEAKLDRSCIFIDMDMQLVCNSAFISIGSFSRTASDIGIAVGSVLIAASVEALRRSKPKALDVPVGFLSSTSFYLFDFTDWIDQDECYLDQASAAMAGLLTLRYRSQLYIFDIKTWRCYACTTDRCMSRRWGDEQFSAVIPLNYVASSLEKS
;
A
#
# COMPACT_ATOMS: atom_id res chain seq x y z
N MET A 1 9.77 20.69 58.09
CA MET A 1 8.42 20.40 57.55
C MET A 1 7.93 21.40 56.50
N VAL A 2 7.59 22.67 56.83
CA VAL A 2 6.86 23.58 55.90
C VAL A 2 7.48 23.74 54.50
N TYR A 3 8.80 23.92 54.38
CA TYR A 3 9.48 24.04 53.07
C TYR A 3 9.37 22.76 52.22
N VAL A 4 9.45 21.58 52.83
CA VAL A 4 9.36 20.29 52.13
C VAL A 4 7.94 20.05 51.63
N THR A 5 6.94 20.37 52.44
CA THR A 5 5.52 20.31 52.06
C THR A 5 5.21 21.28 50.91
N ALA A 6 5.77 22.50 50.93
CA ALA A 6 5.61 23.46 49.84
C ALA A 6 6.23 22.97 48.52
N ILE A 7 7.42 22.37 48.57
CA ILE A 7 8.06 21.76 47.38
C ILE A 7 7.26 20.55 46.89
N GLY A 8 6.71 19.73 47.80
CA GLY A 8 5.82 18.63 47.45
C GLY A 8 4.54 19.09 46.74
N LEU A 9 3.92 20.19 47.20
CA LEU A 9 2.74 20.79 46.53
C LEU A 9 3.09 21.35 45.13
N VAL A 10 4.27 21.95 44.96
CA VAL A 10 4.77 22.39 43.64
C VAL A 10 4.99 21.18 42.72
N TYR A 11 5.59 20.10 43.23
CA TYR A 11 5.78 18.84 42.49
C TYR A 11 4.45 18.26 42.00
N LEU A 12 3.42 18.28 42.85
CA LEU A 12 2.07 17.87 42.48
C LEU A 12 1.52 18.74 41.34
N GLY A 13 1.62 20.07 41.46
CA GLY A 13 1.21 21.01 40.40
C GLY A 13 1.90 20.74 39.05
N CYS A 14 3.23 20.53 39.07
CA CYS A 14 4.00 20.18 37.88
C CYS A 14 3.60 18.83 37.29
N THR A 15 3.33 17.83 38.14
CA THR A 15 2.86 16.50 37.72
C THR A 15 1.53 16.59 36.98
N PHE A 16 0.56 17.38 37.46
CA PHE A 16 -0.72 17.57 36.76
C PHE A 16 -0.56 18.29 35.44
N ALA A 17 0.21 19.37 35.42
CA ALA A 17 0.51 20.10 34.19
C ALA A 17 1.17 19.17 33.15
N SER A 18 2.07 18.30 33.58
CA SER A 18 2.73 17.29 32.74
C SER A 18 1.74 16.27 32.18
N ASN A 19 0.88 15.67 33.01
CA ASN A 19 -0.12 14.70 32.55
C ASN A 19 -1.14 15.33 31.58
N LEU A 20 -1.59 16.55 31.85
CA LEU A 20 -2.49 17.29 30.94
C LEU A 20 -1.81 17.64 29.61
N ALA A 21 -0.55 18.07 29.65
CA ALA A 21 0.23 18.32 28.45
C ALA A 21 0.45 17.03 27.64
N TYR A 22 0.71 15.90 28.30
CA TYR A 22 0.86 14.60 27.66
C TYR A 22 -0.44 14.15 26.98
N LEU A 23 -1.61 14.35 27.59
CA LEU A 23 -2.89 14.03 26.95
C LEU A 23 -3.09 14.75 25.60
N ASN A 24 -2.68 16.02 25.50
CA ASN A 24 -2.76 16.78 24.24
C ASN A 24 -1.78 16.23 23.17
N VAL A 25 -0.58 15.83 23.58
CA VAL A 25 0.38 15.18 22.66
C VAL A 25 -0.16 13.82 22.21
N LEU A 26 -0.72 13.05 23.15
CA LEU A 26 -1.24 11.72 22.92
C LEU A 26 -2.46 11.74 21.99
N SER A 27 -3.36 12.72 22.12
CA SER A 27 -4.54 12.83 21.26
C SER A 27 -4.19 13.03 19.79
N ALA A 28 -3.07 13.73 19.51
CA ALA A 28 -2.59 13.93 18.15
C ALA A 28 -1.99 12.64 17.57
N SER A 29 -1.15 11.94 18.33
CA SER A 29 -0.46 10.73 17.88
C SER A 29 -1.36 9.50 17.84
N LEU A 30 -2.30 9.34 18.78
CA LEU A 30 -3.26 8.25 18.81
C LEU A 30 -4.58 8.60 18.12
N ALA A 31 -4.56 9.41 17.05
CA ALA A 31 -5.77 9.64 16.26
C ALA A 31 -6.26 8.37 15.53
N ASN A 32 -5.36 7.42 15.30
CA ASN A 32 -5.57 6.15 14.62
C ASN A 32 -4.70 5.05 15.22
N ASP A 33 -5.00 3.80 14.87
CA ASP A 33 -4.31 2.62 15.40
C ASP A 33 -2.83 2.53 14.96
N PHE A 34 -2.45 3.26 13.90
CA PHE A 34 -1.07 3.32 13.40
C PHE A 34 -0.15 4.09 14.34
N GLY A 35 -0.68 5.04 15.12
CA GLY A 35 0.11 6.01 15.86
C GLY A 35 0.61 7.17 14.98
N TRP A 36 0.04 7.32 13.77
CA TRP A 36 0.45 8.33 12.81
C TRP A 36 -0.39 9.60 12.96
N ALA A 37 0.22 10.65 13.52
CA ALA A 37 -0.45 11.94 13.68
C ALA A 37 -0.90 12.54 12.34
N GLY A 38 -2.15 12.97 12.24
CA GLY A 38 -2.69 13.62 11.04
C GLY A 38 -3.01 12.70 9.86
N PHE A 39 -2.90 11.37 10.02
CA PHE A 39 -3.28 10.42 8.97
C PHE A 39 -4.80 10.42 8.76
N ASN A 40 -5.23 10.85 7.57
CA ASN A 40 -6.62 10.96 7.16
C ASN A 40 -6.81 10.30 5.77
N THR A 41 -8.06 9.95 5.45
CA THR A 41 -8.37 9.34 4.15
C THR A 41 -8.34 10.32 3.00
N SER A 42 -8.62 11.62 3.23
CA SER A 42 -8.65 12.62 2.16
C SER A 42 -7.29 13.29 1.88
N GLY A 43 -6.33 13.23 2.81
CA GLY A 43 -5.02 13.85 2.66
C GLY A 43 -3.92 12.82 2.51
N MET A 44 -3.38 12.36 3.64
CA MET A 44 -2.19 11.51 3.71
C MET A 44 -2.37 10.18 2.97
N HIS A 45 -3.51 9.50 3.12
CA HIS A 45 -3.74 8.22 2.45
C HIS A 45 -3.80 8.40 0.92
N VAL A 46 -4.57 9.36 0.41
CA VAL A 46 -4.66 9.61 -1.04
C VAL A 46 -3.30 10.03 -1.60
N PHE A 47 -2.56 10.90 -0.89
CA PHE A 47 -1.23 11.34 -1.30
C PHE A 47 -0.27 10.14 -1.44
N LEU A 48 -0.21 9.28 -0.41
CA LEU A 48 0.60 8.07 -0.45
C LEU A 48 0.17 7.14 -1.58
N ALA A 49 -1.12 6.90 -1.74
CA ALA A 49 -1.63 5.99 -2.75
C ALA A 49 -1.33 6.47 -4.18
N ASN A 50 -1.55 7.76 -4.48
CA ASN A 50 -1.19 8.34 -5.78
C ASN A 50 0.33 8.32 -6.01
N THR A 51 1.13 8.62 -4.98
CA THR A 51 2.60 8.60 -5.09
C THR A 51 3.12 7.19 -5.36
N ILE A 52 2.62 6.20 -4.62
CA ILE A 52 2.97 4.79 -4.78
C ILE A 52 2.51 4.25 -6.14
N ASN A 53 1.26 4.52 -6.55
CA ASN A 53 0.75 4.10 -7.86
C ASN A 53 1.61 4.65 -9.01
N ARG A 54 2.09 5.91 -8.91
CA ARG A 54 3.02 6.49 -9.89
C ARG A 54 4.36 5.78 -9.89
N GLN A 55 4.91 5.48 -8.72
CA GLN A 55 6.19 4.76 -8.61
C GLN A 55 6.11 3.31 -9.08
N LEU A 56 4.97 2.65 -8.91
CA LEU A 56 4.74 1.27 -9.37
C LEU A 56 4.68 1.13 -10.89
N VAL A 57 4.48 2.23 -11.64
CA VAL A 57 4.65 2.23 -13.11
C VAL A 57 6.14 2.16 -13.49
N ILE A 58 7.02 2.66 -12.61
CA ILE A 58 8.46 2.80 -12.86
C ILE A 58 9.21 1.54 -12.39
N SER A 59 9.01 1.15 -11.14
CA SER A 59 9.65 -0.02 -10.54
C SER A 59 8.73 -0.73 -9.55
N THR A 60 8.80 -2.05 -9.54
CA THR A 60 8.11 -2.91 -8.57
C THR A 60 8.91 -3.12 -7.28
N ARG A 61 10.22 -2.84 -7.31
CA ARG A 61 11.15 -3.02 -6.17
C ARG A 61 12.07 -1.82 -6.01
N GLN A 62 11.88 -1.05 -4.94
CA GLN A 62 12.67 0.14 -4.66
C GLN A 62 12.51 0.61 -3.21
N ASN A 63 13.57 1.13 -2.59
CA ASN A 63 13.44 1.84 -1.32
C ASN A 63 12.92 3.26 -1.56
N LEU A 64 11.86 3.64 -0.85
CA LEU A 64 11.23 4.94 -0.98
C LEU A 64 11.64 5.87 0.16
N VAL A 65 12.10 7.06 -0.21
CA VAL A 65 12.37 8.16 0.71
C VAL A 65 11.19 9.12 0.59
N LEU A 66 10.18 8.94 1.45
CA LEU A 66 8.91 9.68 1.45
C LEU A 66 9.10 11.21 1.62
N ASP A 67 10.19 11.63 2.28
CA ASP A 67 10.55 13.04 2.48
C ASP A 67 11.45 13.61 1.36
N SER A 68 11.65 12.87 0.26
CA SER A 68 12.39 13.36 -0.90
C SER A 68 11.57 14.38 -1.69
N PRO A 69 12.16 15.51 -2.13
CA PRO A 69 11.51 16.48 -3.02
C PRO A 69 10.97 15.88 -4.32
N SER A 70 11.59 14.80 -4.79
CA SER A 70 11.20 14.09 -6.03
C SER A 70 9.80 13.47 -5.97
N LEU A 71 9.27 13.21 -4.76
CA LEU A 71 7.95 12.63 -4.55
C LEU A 71 6.86 13.68 -4.30
N SER A 72 7.20 14.97 -4.39
CA SER A 72 6.21 16.03 -4.22
C SER A 72 5.17 16.00 -5.33
N ASP A 73 3.93 16.38 -4.98
CA ASP A 73 2.81 16.41 -5.90
C ASP A 73 2.23 17.81 -6.03
N THR A 74 2.12 18.28 -7.28
CA THR A 74 1.54 19.57 -7.68
C THR A 74 0.24 19.40 -8.46
N SER A 75 -0.16 18.17 -8.78
CA SER A 75 -1.33 17.89 -9.63
C SER A 75 -2.67 18.06 -8.91
N GLN A 76 -2.68 17.89 -7.59
CA GLN A 76 -3.89 17.94 -6.79
C GLN A 76 -3.60 18.55 -5.41
N LEU A 77 -4.58 19.27 -4.87
CA LEU A 77 -4.55 19.76 -3.50
C LEU A 77 -5.14 18.72 -2.55
N TYR A 78 -4.38 18.38 -1.50
CA TYR A 78 -4.74 17.36 -0.50
C TYR A 78 -5.43 17.94 0.75
N ASN A 79 -5.96 19.15 0.63
CA ASN A 79 -6.63 19.88 1.71
C ASN A 79 -8.17 19.83 1.63
N GLY A 80 -8.72 19.28 0.55
CA GLY A 80 -10.16 19.18 0.30
C GLY A 80 -10.80 17.91 0.87
N SER A 81 -12.13 17.87 0.86
CA SER A 81 -12.93 16.70 1.25
C SER A 81 -13.15 15.68 0.12
N ALA A 82 -12.89 16.06 -1.13
CA ALA A 82 -13.18 15.27 -2.33
C ALA A 82 -11.90 14.92 -3.11
N THR A 83 -10.95 14.27 -2.43
CA THR A 83 -9.74 13.76 -3.06
C THR A 83 -9.93 12.30 -3.49
N THR A 84 -9.35 11.93 -4.62
CA THR A 84 -9.47 10.56 -5.16
C THR A 84 -8.11 10.01 -5.50
N ILE A 85 -7.99 8.69 -5.41
CA ILE A 85 -6.84 7.96 -5.92
C ILE A 85 -7.10 7.69 -7.40
N ALA A 86 -6.12 7.91 -8.27
CA ALA A 86 -6.22 7.66 -9.70
C ALA A 86 -5.13 6.71 -10.21
N TRP A 87 -5.50 5.79 -11.11
CA TRP A 87 -4.57 4.87 -11.78
C TRP A 87 -5.10 4.45 -13.16
N PHE A 88 -4.24 3.92 -14.02
CA PHE A 88 -4.66 3.46 -15.35
C PHE A 88 -4.99 1.96 -15.37
N PRO A 89 -6.04 1.54 -16.11
CA PRO A 89 -6.38 0.12 -16.28
C PRO A 89 -5.28 -0.76 -16.88
N SER A 90 -4.35 -0.17 -17.63
CA SER A 90 -3.23 -0.92 -18.23
C SER A 90 -2.22 -1.41 -17.19
N ASN A 91 -2.18 -0.80 -16.00
CA ASN A 91 -1.27 -1.20 -14.92
C ASN A 91 -1.46 -2.67 -14.54
N ALA A 92 -2.69 -3.16 -14.60
CA ALA A 92 -3.00 -4.57 -14.38
C ALA A 92 -2.34 -5.46 -15.46
N ASN A 93 -2.48 -5.10 -16.74
CA ASN A 93 -1.89 -5.84 -17.85
C ASN A 93 -0.36 -5.82 -17.78
N ARG A 94 0.25 -4.67 -17.46
CA ARG A 94 1.70 -4.55 -17.28
C ARG A 94 2.23 -5.52 -16.24
N GLU A 95 1.52 -5.66 -15.13
CA GLU A 95 1.88 -6.58 -14.06
C GLU A 95 1.72 -8.05 -14.48
N LEU A 96 0.61 -8.38 -15.14
CA LEU A 96 0.35 -9.73 -15.66
C LEU A 96 1.42 -10.19 -16.65
N PHE A 97 1.79 -9.31 -17.59
CA PHE A 97 2.79 -9.60 -18.62
C PHE A 97 4.23 -9.29 -18.19
N SER A 98 4.46 -8.97 -16.91
CA SER A 98 5.79 -8.64 -16.40
C SER A 98 6.72 -9.85 -16.44
N THR A 99 8.03 -9.60 -16.61
CA THR A 99 9.05 -10.66 -16.63
C THR A 99 9.56 -11.01 -15.23
N HIS A 100 9.05 -10.37 -14.17
CA HIS A 100 9.52 -10.58 -12.80
C HIS A 100 8.83 -11.76 -12.10
N ASN A 101 7.71 -12.23 -12.65
CA ASN A 101 6.94 -13.34 -12.10
C ASN A 101 7.74 -14.63 -12.21
N THR A 102 7.93 -15.31 -11.08
CA THR A 102 8.67 -16.58 -11.06
C THR A 102 7.79 -17.73 -11.53
N LEU A 103 8.40 -18.81 -12.03
CA LEU A 103 7.61 -20.01 -12.40
C LEU A 103 6.86 -20.58 -11.19
N GLN A 104 7.39 -20.41 -9.98
CA GLN A 104 6.73 -20.82 -8.74
C GLN A 104 5.42 -20.06 -8.52
N ASP A 105 5.42 -18.74 -8.69
CA ASP A 105 4.20 -17.92 -8.54
C ASP A 105 3.14 -18.31 -9.57
N ILE A 106 3.56 -18.62 -10.80
CA ILE A 106 2.69 -19.11 -11.87
C ILE A 106 2.08 -20.48 -11.54
N ILE A 107 2.90 -21.41 -11.04
CA ILE A 107 2.44 -22.76 -10.66
C ILE A 107 1.46 -22.68 -9.48
N LEU A 108 1.72 -21.79 -8.51
CA LEU A 108 0.79 -21.51 -7.42
C LEU A 108 -0.54 -20.97 -7.96
N GLY A 109 -0.50 -19.95 -8.83
CA GLY A 109 -1.71 -19.40 -9.47
C GLY A 109 -2.51 -20.44 -10.25
N LEU A 110 -1.84 -21.34 -10.97
CA LEU A 110 -2.49 -22.44 -11.70
C LEU A 110 -3.13 -23.49 -10.78
N ARG A 111 -2.57 -23.73 -9.59
CA ARG A 111 -3.14 -24.67 -8.62
C ARG A 111 -4.36 -24.07 -7.89
N GLU A 112 -4.40 -22.76 -7.73
CA GLU A 112 -5.51 -22.04 -7.07
C GLU A 112 -6.64 -21.66 -8.04
N MET A 113 -6.38 -21.75 -9.35
CA MET A 113 -7.35 -21.43 -10.40
C MET A 113 -8.55 -22.37 -10.40
N ASP A 114 -9.75 -21.84 -10.67
CA ASP A 114 -10.94 -22.66 -10.92
C ASP A 114 -10.76 -23.46 -12.23
N PRO A 115 -10.88 -24.81 -12.20
CA PRO A 115 -10.86 -25.61 -13.41
C PRO A 115 -11.84 -25.11 -14.49
N CYS A 116 -12.98 -24.54 -14.11
CA CYS A 116 -13.98 -23.97 -15.03
C CYS A 116 -13.46 -22.78 -15.83
N ALA A 117 -12.49 -22.05 -15.29
CA ALA A 117 -11.90 -20.89 -15.95
C ALA A 117 -10.81 -21.27 -16.96
N LEU A 118 -10.29 -22.52 -16.93
CA LEU A 118 -9.21 -22.98 -17.80
C LEU A 118 -9.44 -22.71 -19.30
N PRO A 119 -10.63 -23.00 -19.87
CA PRO A 119 -10.91 -22.72 -21.28
C PRO A 119 -10.83 -21.24 -21.65
N TRP A 120 -11.02 -20.37 -20.67
CA TRP A 120 -11.01 -18.93 -20.88
C TRP A 120 -9.63 -18.32 -20.73
N MET A 121 -8.65 -19.01 -20.12
CA MET A 121 -7.28 -18.48 -20.03
C MET A 121 -6.76 -18.17 -21.44
N PHE A 122 -6.43 -16.91 -21.70
CA PHE A 122 -6.27 -16.44 -23.07
C PHE A 122 -4.90 -16.79 -23.65
N THR A 123 -4.82 -17.98 -24.20
CA THR A 123 -3.68 -18.51 -24.93
C THR A 123 -4.16 -19.43 -26.05
N GLN A 124 -3.38 -19.50 -27.12
CA GLN A 124 -3.61 -20.43 -28.21
C GLN A 124 -2.61 -21.58 -28.07
N TYR A 125 -3.12 -22.75 -27.70
CA TYR A 125 -2.29 -23.93 -27.44
C TYR A 125 -1.60 -24.45 -28.70
N CYS A 126 -0.32 -24.77 -28.56
CA CYS A 126 0.52 -25.30 -29.62
C CYS A 126 0.72 -26.81 -29.47
N TRP A 127 0.89 -27.28 -28.23
CA TRP A 127 1.12 -28.68 -27.91
C TRP A 127 0.29 -29.13 -26.72
N LEU A 128 -0.06 -30.41 -26.74
CA LEU A 128 -0.74 -31.05 -25.62
C LEU A 128 0.25 -31.48 -24.52
N ASP A 129 1.46 -31.92 -24.89
CA ASP A 129 2.48 -32.46 -23.99
C ASP A 129 3.76 -31.60 -23.91
N LEU A 130 4.65 -31.93 -22.97
CA LEU A 130 5.93 -31.22 -22.81
C LEU A 130 7.00 -31.65 -23.81
N ASP A 131 6.90 -32.88 -24.32
CA ASP A 131 7.84 -33.53 -25.24
C ASP A 131 7.55 -33.22 -26.72
N TRP A 132 6.62 -32.30 -26.99
CA TRP A 132 6.23 -31.82 -28.32
C TRP A 132 5.71 -32.91 -29.26
N LYS A 133 5.21 -34.02 -28.73
CA LYS A 133 4.74 -35.13 -29.54
C LYS A 133 3.38 -34.86 -30.17
N TRP A 134 2.49 -34.17 -29.46
CA TRP A 134 1.14 -33.94 -29.94
C TRP A 134 0.89 -32.48 -30.26
N GLU A 135 0.78 -32.20 -31.56
CA GLU A 135 0.50 -30.87 -32.08
C GLU A 135 -1.00 -30.52 -32.01
N MET A 136 -1.30 -29.28 -31.63
CA MET A 136 -2.67 -28.78 -31.45
C MET A 136 -3.02 -27.57 -32.31
N ALA A 137 -2.06 -26.92 -32.96
CA ALA A 137 -2.36 -25.70 -33.70
C ALA A 137 -3.38 -25.95 -34.84
N SER A 138 -4.36 -25.05 -34.94
CA SER A 138 -5.42 -25.07 -35.96
C SER A 138 -4.92 -24.98 -37.42
N SER A 139 -3.73 -24.46 -37.66
CA SER A 139 -3.15 -24.35 -39.01
C SER A 139 -1.66 -24.67 -39.04
N ASN A 140 -1.17 -25.10 -40.22
CA ASN A 140 0.24 -25.44 -40.40
C ASN A 140 1.18 -24.25 -40.21
N LYS A 141 0.77 -23.06 -40.68
CA LYS A 141 1.54 -21.82 -40.50
C LYS A 141 1.69 -21.49 -39.02
N ARG A 142 0.62 -21.66 -38.24
CA ARG A 142 0.64 -21.45 -36.80
C ARG A 142 1.54 -22.43 -36.08
N GLN A 143 1.48 -23.72 -36.43
CA GLN A 143 2.38 -24.73 -35.87
C GLN A 143 3.86 -24.39 -36.09
N GLN A 144 4.21 -23.89 -37.28
CA GLN A 144 5.59 -23.46 -37.56
C GLN A 144 6.05 -22.32 -36.66
N ARG A 145 5.16 -21.39 -36.29
CA ARG A 145 5.47 -20.33 -35.32
C ARG A 145 5.57 -20.83 -33.90
N CYS A 146 4.79 -21.84 -33.53
CA CYS A 146 4.91 -22.45 -32.22
C CYS A 146 6.37 -22.87 -31.94
N LEU A 147 7.10 -23.36 -32.95
CA LEU A 147 8.52 -23.74 -32.83
C LEU A 147 9.44 -22.63 -32.31
N SER A 148 9.14 -21.33 -32.53
CA SER A 148 9.92 -20.23 -31.94
C SER A 148 9.57 -19.95 -30.48
N GLU A 149 8.46 -20.49 -29.98
CA GLU A 149 7.91 -20.24 -28.64
C GLU A 149 7.88 -21.48 -27.74
N VAL A 150 8.73 -22.45 -28.03
CA VAL A 150 8.88 -23.70 -27.27
C VAL A 150 9.13 -23.50 -25.77
N LYS A 151 9.76 -22.37 -25.40
CA LYS A 151 10.10 -22.01 -24.02
C LYS A 151 8.90 -21.49 -23.20
N ASN A 152 7.79 -21.16 -23.86
CA ASN A 152 6.60 -20.61 -23.21
C ASN A 152 5.67 -21.76 -22.74
N GLY A 153 5.58 -21.95 -21.43
CA GLY A 153 4.72 -22.94 -20.80
C GLY A 153 3.23 -22.71 -21.07
N ALA A 154 2.80 -21.44 -21.23
CA ALA A 154 1.41 -21.09 -21.47
C ALA A 154 0.85 -21.65 -22.79
N LYS A 155 1.71 -22.05 -23.73
CA LYS A 155 1.31 -22.66 -25.02
C LYS A 155 1.25 -24.19 -24.96
N LYS A 156 1.57 -24.81 -23.82
CA LYS A 156 1.59 -26.27 -23.62
C LYS A 156 0.50 -26.68 -22.64
N LEU A 157 -0.56 -27.32 -23.14
CA LEU A 157 -1.78 -27.61 -22.38
C LEU A 157 -1.54 -28.53 -21.16
N PHE A 158 -0.50 -29.36 -21.20
CA PHE A 158 -0.09 -30.18 -20.05
C PHE A 158 0.20 -29.37 -18.78
N THR A 159 0.82 -28.20 -18.93
CA THR A 159 1.20 -27.34 -17.79
C THR A 159 0.01 -26.74 -17.05
N GLN A 160 -1.20 -26.87 -17.59
CA GLN A 160 -2.41 -26.46 -16.91
C GLN A 160 -3.14 -27.69 -16.36
N PHE A 161 -3.31 -28.75 -17.17
CA PHE A 161 -4.01 -29.97 -16.72
C PHE A 161 -3.32 -30.67 -15.57
N LYS A 162 -1.99 -30.67 -15.51
CA LYS A 162 -1.25 -31.30 -14.42
C LYS A 162 -1.38 -30.52 -13.10
N GLN A 163 -1.80 -29.25 -13.14
CA GLN A 163 -1.88 -28.36 -11.98
C GLN A 163 -3.31 -28.31 -11.43
N LEU A 164 -4.30 -28.49 -12.31
CA LEU A 164 -5.72 -28.44 -11.98
C LEU A 164 -6.29 -29.84 -11.74
N GLU A 165 -6.60 -30.15 -10.48
CA GLU A 165 -7.28 -31.40 -10.14
C GLU A 165 -8.67 -31.45 -10.80
N ASN A 166 -9.02 -32.59 -11.40
CA ASN A 166 -10.31 -32.85 -12.04
C ASN A 166 -10.67 -31.95 -13.24
N ALA A 167 -9.71 -31.24 -13.84
CA ALA A 167 -9.98 -30.41 -15.03
C ALA A 167 -10.48 -31.23 -16.23
N ASP A 168 -10.01 -32.48 -16.38
CA ASP A 168 -10.49 -33.44 -17.37
C ASP A 168 -11.96 -33.84 -17.13
N VAL A 169 -12.33 -34.08 -15.87
CA VAL A 169 -13.70 -34.38 -15.45
C VAL A 169 -14.62 -33.19 -15.67
N MET A 170 -14.15 -31.97 -15.34
CA MET A 170 -14.91 -30.73 -15.53
C MET A 170 -15.25 -30.50 -17.00
N LEU A 171 -14.25 -30.63 -17.88
CA LEU A 171 -14.45 -30.52 -19.33
C LEU A 171 -15.29 -31.66 -19.92
N GLY A 172 -15.34 -32.80 -19.23
CA GLY A 172 -16.23 -33.92 -19.51
C GLY A 172 -16.19 -34.37 -20.97
N THR A 173 -17.32 -34.21 -21.67
CA THR A 173 -17.47 -34.64 -23.06
C THR A 173 -16.54 -33.92 -24.02
N SER A 174 -16.25 -32.64 -23.78
CA SER A 174 -15.38 -31.84 -24.64
C SER A 174 -13.94 -32.35 -24.62
N PHE A 175 -13.47 -32.77 -23.44
CA PHE A 175 -12.14 -33.38 -23.29
C PHE A 175 -12.06 -34.76 -23.97
N GLN A 176 -13.09 -35.59 -23.81
CA GLN A 176 -13.13 -36.91 -24.43
C GLN A 176 -13.13 -36.84 -25.96
N ILE A 177 -13.94 -35.93 -26.53
CA ILE A 177 -14.00 -35.70 -27.97
C ILE A 177 -12.69 -35.09 -28.49
N GLY A 178 -12.20 -34.04 -27.82
CA GLY A 178 -11.03 -33.30 -28.27
C GLY A 178 -9.73 -34.10 -28.21
N PHE A 179 -9.56 -34.90 -27.14
CA PHE A 179 -8.30 -35.60 -26.84
C PHE A 179 -8.51 -37.08 -26.48
N GLY A 180 -9.41 -37.37 -25.52
CA GLY A 180 -9.50 -38.67 -24.87
C GLY A 180 -9.65 -39.86 -25.83
N HIS A 181 -10.51 -39.74 -26.85
CA HIS A 181 -10.71 -40.82 -27.83
C HIS A 181 -9.45 -41.16 -28.62
N TYR A 182 -8.67 -40.16 -29.04
CA TYR A 182 -7.44 -40.38 -29.78
C TYR A 182 -6.31 -40.86 -28.86
N LEU A 183 -6.15 -40.25 -27.68
CA LEU A 183 -5.12 -40.62 -26.72
C LEU A 183 -5.26 -42.07 -26.24
N ASN A 184 -6.49 -42.56 -26.08
CA ASN A 184 -6.74 -43.95 -25.69
C ASN A 184 -6.21 -44.99 -26.69
N THR A 185 -5.97 -44.61 -27.95
CA THR A 185 -5.42 -45.53 -28.96
C THR A 185 -3.94 -45.83 -28.78
N PHE A 186 -3.20 -44.98 -28.03
CA PHE A 186 -1.77 -45.13 -27.78
C PHE A 186 -1.47 -45.40 -26.31
N GLN A 187 -0.54 -46.30 -26.02
CA GLN A 187 -0.06 -46.53 -24.65
C GLN A 187 0.50 -45.26 -24.00
N TYR A 188 1.24 -44.45 -24.77
CA TYR A 188 1.76 -43.16 -24.32
C TYR A 188 0.63 -42.17 -23.95
N GLY A 189 -0.48 -42.21 -24.70
CA GLY A 189 -1.68 -41.43 -24.42
C GLY A 189 -2.32 -41.79 -23.08
N GLN A 190 -2.46 -43.10 -22.82
CA GLN A 190 -3.00 -43.61 -21.57
C GLN A 190 -2.12 -43.23 -20.37
N THR A 191 -0.78 -43.30 -20.50
CA THR A 191 0.13 -42.88 -19.43
C THR A 191 0.06 -41.39 -19.16
N TRP A 192 -0.12 -40.57 -20.19
CA TRP A 192 -0.30 -39.13 -20.04
C TRP A 192 -1.62 -38.79 -19.33
N MET A 193 -2.72 -39.46 -19.68
CA MET A 193 -4.00 -39.24 -18.99
C MET A 193 -3.93 -39.63 -17.51
N HIS A 194 -3.23 -40.71 -17.16
CA HIS A 194 -3.01 -41.06 -15.75
C HIS A 194 -2.09 -40.05 -15.05
N SER A 195 -1.17 -39.40 -15.77
CA SER A 195 -0.25 -38.44 -15.16
C SER A 195 -0.93 -37.12 -14.81
N ILE A 196 -1.98 -36.69 -15.52
CA ILE A 196 -2.70 -35.44 -15.21
C ILE A 196 -3.71 -35.58 -14.07
N GLN A 197 -4.14 -36.78 -13.69
CA GLN A 197 -5.18 -36.99 -12.68
C GLN A 197 -4.76 -36.60 -11.26
N PHE A 198 -3.49 -36.83 -10.90
CA PHE A 198 -2.99 -36.53 -9.55
C PHE A 198 -1.64 -35.83 -9.63
N ASN A 199 -1.51 -34.72 -8.92
CA ASN A 199 -0.23 -34.03 -8.75
C ASN A 199 0.19 -34.01 -7.29
N THR A 200 1.13 -34.88 -6.93
CA THR A 200 1.71 -34.96 -5.58
C THR A 200 2.97 -34.10 -5.41
N ASN A 201 3.43 -33.42 -6.46
CA ASN A 201 4.69 -32.69 -6.43
C ASN A 201 4.55 -31.38 -5.63
N SER A 202 5.60 -30.99 -4.94
CA SER A 202 5.71 -29.62 -4.41
C SER A 202 5.82 -28.60 -5.57
N VAL A 203 5.56 -27.32 -5.27
CA VAL A 203 5.68 -26.23 -6.27
C VAL A 203 7.11 -26.14 -6.80
N ASP A 204 8.10 -26.29 -5.92
CA ASP A 204 9.52 -26.24 -6.30
C ASP A 204 9.91 -27.41 -7.21
N GLU A 205 9.49 -28.64 -6.89
CA GLU A 205 9.77 -29.80 -7.75
C GLU A 205 9.14 -29.66 -9.13
N GLU A 206 7.93 -29.10 -9.20
CA GLU A 206 7.22 -28.85 -10.46
C GLU A 206 7.92 -27.77 -11.29
N ALA A 207 8.38 -26.68 -10.65
CA ALA A 207 9.17 -25.64 -11.33
C ALA A 207 10.46 -26.23 -11.93
N HIS A 208 11.16 -27.10 -11.19
CA HIS A 208 12.34 -27.80 -11.70
C HIS A 208 11.99 -28.77 -12.84
N TYR A 209 10.84 -29.43 -12.77
CA TYR A 209 10.36 -30.31 -13.84
C TYR A 209 10.11 -29.53 -15.14
N TRP A 210 9.52 -28.34 -15.06
CA TRP A 210 9.30 -27.44 -16.20
C TRP A 210 10.62 -26.96 -16.80
N MET A 211 11.56 -26.53 -15.96
CA MET A 211 12.88 -26.08 -16.40
C MET A 211 13.66 -27.19 -17.11
N ARG A 212 13.55 -28.46 -16.65
CA ARG A 212 14.17 -29.62 -17.32
C ARG A 212 13.62 -29.84 -18.74
N HIS A 213 12.36 -29.51 -18.98
CA HIS A 213 11.72 -29.57 -20.31
C HIS A 213 11.85 -28.25 -21.10
N GLY A 214 12.78 -27.38 -20.68
CA GLY A 214 13.13 -26.14 -21.39
C GLY A 214 12.10 -25.02 -21.27
N ILE A 215 11.16 -25.08 -20.32
CA ILE A 215 10.19 -24.02 -20.07
C ILE A 215 10.83 -22.98 -19.13
N THR A 216 10.89 -21.73 -19.60
CA THR A 216 11.50 -20.62 -18.84
C THR A 216 10.54 -19.46 -18.62
N SER A 217 9.44 -19.39 -19.36
CA SER A 217 8.46 -18.31 -19.27
C SER A 217 7.03 -18.84 -19.39
N PHE A 218 6.07 -18.07 -18.88
CA PHE A 218 4.65 -18.33 -19.04
C PHE A 218 3.98 -17.01 -19.43
N LYS A 219 3.81 -16.78 -20.73
CA LYS A 219 3.24 -15.56 -21.28
C LYS A 219 1.91 -15.87 -21.97
N LEU A 220 0.86 -15.21 -21.52
CA LEU A 220 -0.47 -15.22 -22.13
C LEU A 220 -0.54 -14.23 -23.31
N GLN A 221 -1.67 -14.19 -24.00
CA GLN A 221 -1.91 -13.25 -25.10
C GLN A 221 -2.70 -12.01 -24.61
N TRP A 222 -2.55 -10.90 -25.32
CA TRP A 222 -3.34 -9.69 -25.06
C TRP A 222 -4.77 -9.87 -25.54
N GLN A 223 -5.75 -9.30 -24.82
CA GLN A 223 -7.15 -9.35 -25.19
C GLN A 223 -7.93 -8.13 -24.65
N ASN A 224 -9.14 -7.90 -25.18
CA ASN A 224 -10.05 -6.84 -24.73
C ASN A 224 -11.47 -7.29 -24.35
N TYR A 225 -11.76 -8.60 -24.35
CA TYR A 225 -13.05 -9.13 -23.92
C TYR A 225 -13.16 -9.41 -22.43
N LYS A 226 -12.04 -9.42 -21.70
CA LYS A 226 -11.97 -9.42 -20.24
C LYS A 226 -11.31 -8.13 -19.77
N THR A 227 -11.93 -7.47 -18.82
CA THR A 227 -11.27 -6.45 -18.01
C THR A 227 -10.48 -7.16 -16.92
N LEU A 228 -9.15 -7.05 -16.97
CA LEU A 228 -8.30 -7.57 -15.90
C LEU A 228 -8.50 -6.76 -14.60
N GLY A 229 -8.83 -7.45 -13.51
CA GLY A 229 -8.92 -6.86 -12.19
C GLY A 229 -7.56 -6.61 -11.56
N LEU A 230 -7.43 -5.55 -10.75
CA LEU A 230 -6.27 -5.25 -9.94
C LEU A 230 -6.74 -4.77 -8.57
N VAL A 231 -6.47 -5.57 -7.54
CA VAL A 231 -6.67 -5.19 -6.14
C VAL A 231 -5.29 -5.00 -5.53
N ASP A 232 -4.89 -3.75 -5.36
CA ASP A 232 -3.58 -3.43 -4.82
C ASP A 232 -3.69 -2.79 -3.44
N SER A 233 -2.76 -3.13 -2.55
CA SER A 233 -2.74 -2.68 -1.16
C SER A 233 -1.34 -2.33 -0.69
N MET A 234 -1.27 -1.44 0.30
CA MET A 234 -0.07 -1.11 1.05
C MET A 234 -0.21 -1.57 2.49
N THR A 235 0.89 -2.02 3.08
CA THR A 235 0.96 -2.47 4.47
C THR A 235 1.66 -1.42 5.32
N ILE A 236 0.99 -0.93 6.36
CA ILE A 236 1.58 -0.04 7.37
C ILE A 236 1.90 -0.85 8.63
N SER A 237 3.17 -0.86 9.05
CA SER A 237 3.62 -1.47 10.30
C SER A 237 3.86 -0.44 11.40
N THR A 238 3.39 -0.79 12.60
CA THR A 238 3.41 0.05 13.80
C THR A 238 4.56 -0.31 14.74
N ALA A 239 4.85 0.56 15.72
CA ALA A 239 5.86 0.32 16.74
C ALA A 239 5.62 -0.95 17.60
N LEU A 240 4.39 -1.47 17.64
CA LEU A 240 4.08 -2.73 18.34
C LEU A 240 4.24 -3.98 17.47
N GLY A 241 4.63 -3.83 16.21
CA GLY A 241 4.71 -4.96 15.27
C GLY A 241 3.36 -5.39 14.70
N MET A 242 2.29 -4.60 14.88
CA MET A 242 1.03 -4.82 14.17
C MET A 242 1.11 -4.22 12.77
N SER A 243 0.55 -4.93 11.79
CA SER A 243 0.50 -4.52 10.39
C SER A 243 -0.95 -4.38 9.92
N TYR A 244 -1.23 -3.33 9.15
CA TYR A 244 -2.55 -3.04 8.61
C TYR A 244 -2.47 -2.82 7.11
N GLN A 245 -3.42 -3.38 6.37
CA GLN A 245 -3.52 -3.23 4.92
C GLN A 245 -4.47 -2.10 4.55
N LEU A 246 -4.02 -1.24 3.65
CA LEU A 246 -4.80 -0.11 3.11
C LEU A 246 -4.83 -0.20 1.58
N PRO A 247 -5.97 0.09 0.93
CA PRO A 247 -6.08 0.00 -0.52
C PRO A 247 -5.27 1.09 -1.24
N LEU A 248 -4.64 0.70 -2.36
CA LEU A 248 -3.93 1.56 -3.31
C LEU A 248 -4.68 1.69 -4.63
N SER A 249 -5.21 0.59 -5.15
CA SER A 249 -6.04 0.57 -6.36
C SER A 249 -7.03 -0.57 -6.29
N LEU A 250 -8.21 -0.38 -6.90
CA LEU A 250 -9.29 -1.36 -6.83
C LEU A 250 -10.06 -1.40 -8.15
N SER A 251 -9.80 -2.41 -8.98
CA SER A 251 -10.61 -2.77 -10.13
C SER A 251 -10.93 -4.27 -10.08
N GLN A 252 -12.19 -4.62 -10.32
CA GLN A 252 -12.62 -6.02 -10.34
C GLN A 252 -12.51 -6.61 -11.75
N GLY A 253 -12.16 -7.88 -11.82
CA GLY A 253 -12.15 -8.63 -13.08
C GLY A 253 -13.56 -8.82 -13.62
N MET A 254 -13.78 -8.62 -14.93
CA MET A 254 -15.07 -8.83 -15.57
C MET A 254 -14.94 -9.37 -16.99
N MET A 255 -15.85 -10.27 -17.38
CA MET A 255 -15.98 -10.81 -18.74
C MET A 255 -17.06 -10.05 -19.51
N HIS A 256 -16.78 -9.68 -20.76
CA HIS A 256 -17.64 -8.81 -21.57
C HIS A 256 -18.12 -9.47 -22.87
N PHE A 257 -18.57 -10.73 -22.83
CA PHE A 257 -19.02 -11.44 -24.04
C PHE A 257 -20.16 -10.76 -24.82
N HIS A 258 -21.03 -10.03 -24.14
CA HIS A 258 -22.15 -9.32 -24.76
C HIS A 258 -21.78 -7.96 -25.34
N GLN A 259 -20.64 -7.40 -24.93
CA GLN A 259 -20.09 -6.23 -25.58
C GLN A 259 -19.45 -6.72 -26.87
N GLN A 260 -19.51 -5.95 -27.97
CA GLN A 260 -18.92 -6.30 -29.27
C GLN A 260 -17.39 -6.35 -29.17
N THR A 261 -16.87 -7.36 -28.49
CA THR A 261 -15.47 -7.47 -28.10
C THR A 261 -14.66 -7.91 -29.30
N THR A 262 -13.72 -7.06 -29.65
CA THR A 262 -13.16 -7.08 -31.00
C THR A 262 -11.97 -8.04 -31.12
N SER A 263 -11.27 -8.34 -30.01
CA SER A 263 -10.18 -9.33 -29.97
C SER A 263 -10.63 -10.78 -30.18
N ILE A 264 -11.89 -11.13 -29.89
CA ILE A 264 -12.45 -12.48 -30.13
C ILE A 264 -12.44 -12.85 -31.63
N ARG A 265 -12.46 -11.85 -32.53
CA ARG A 265 -12.30 -12.05 -33.97
C ARG A 265 -10.90 -12.58 -34.33
N MET A 266 -9.88 -12.22 -33.56
CA MET A 266 -8.50 -12.70 -33.77
C MET A 266 -8.36 -14.15 -33.31
N TYR A 267 -8.91 -14.46 -32.13
CA TYR A 267 -9.05 -15.81 -31.58
C TYR A 267 -10.07 -15.81 -30.43
N TRP A 268 -10.96 -16.80 -30.39
CA TRP A 268 -12.10 -16.88 -29.45
C TRP A 268 -11.84 -17.70 -28.18
N ALA A 269 -10.58 -17.78 -27.75
CA ALA A 269 -10.11 -18.62 -26.63
C ALA A 269 -10.29 -20.14 -26.88
N PHE A 270 -9.70 -20.96 -26.00
CA PHE A 270 -9.80 -22.42 -26.08
C PHE A 270 -11.24 -22.90 -25.81
N ALA A 271 -12.01 -22.13 -25.04
CA ALA A 271 -13.44 -22.32 -24.86
C ALA A 271 -14.21 -22.37 -26.18
N GLY A 272 -13.85 -21.51 -27.15
CA GLY A 272 -14.47 -21.51 -28.47
C GLY A 272 -14.19 -22.79 -29.25
N ASP A 273 -12.97 -23.31 -29.18
CA ASP A 273 -12.59 -24.57 -29.85
C ASP A 273 -13.31 -25.77 -29.23
N LEU A 274 -13.43 -25.81 -27.90
CA LEU A 274 -14.18 -26.85 -27.17
C LEU A 274 -15.68 -26.79 -27.45
N TRP A 275 -16.26 -25.58 -27.55
CA TRP A 275 -17.63 -25.40 -27.97
C TRP A 275 -17.84 -25.88 -29.41
N ALA A 276 -16.90 -25.58 -30.32
CA ALA A 276 -17.02 -25.93 -31.72
C ALA A 276 -17.04 -27.45 -31.94
N ILE A 277 -16.30 -28.24 -31.17
CA ILE A 277 -16.31 -29.71 -31.32
C ILE A 277 -17.52 -30.38 -30.65
N THR A 278 -18.17 -29.72 -29.71
CA THR A 278 -19.29 -30.29 -28.93
C THR A 278 -20.65 -29.86 -29.41
N SER A 279 -20.78 -28.65 -29.95
CA SER A 279 -22.05 -28.13 -30.42
C SER A 279 -22.58 -28.94 -31.61
N ASN A 280 -23.90 -29.12 -31.65
CA ASN A 280 -24.57 -29.77 -32.78
C ASN A 280 -24.70 -28.86 -34.02
N THR A 281 -24.41 -27.58 -33.87
CA THR A 281 -24.64 -26.55 -34.90
C THR A 281 -23.42 -26.31 -35.79
N THR A 282 -22.25 -26.83 -35.41
CA THR A 282 -20.97 -26.55 -36.05
C THR A 282 -20.56 -27.68 -37.00
N SER A 283 -19.81 -27.32 -38.04
CA SER A 283 -19.32 -28.29 -39.04
C SER A 283 -18.29 -29.29 -38.50
N VAL A 284 -17.69 -29.03 -37.34
CA VAL A 284 -16.62 -29.83 -36.72
C VAL A 284 -17.07 -30.66 -35.51
N LYS A 285 -18.38 -30.89 -35.38
CA LYS A 285 -18.94 -31.71 -34.29
C LYS A 285 -18.28 -33.09 -34.21
N GLY A 286 -17.85 -33.48 -33.02
CA GLY A 286 -17.29 -34.79 -32.74
C GLY A 286 -15.87 -35.01 -33.29
N MET A 287 -15.23 -33.97 -33.82
CA MET A 287 -13.85 -34.01 -34.31
C MET A 287 -12.85 -33.73 -33.19
N GLY A 288 -11.63 -34.26 -33.33
CA GLY A 288 -10.54 -34.09 -32.38
C GLY A 288 -9.74 -32.80 -32.62
N LEU A 289 -9.05 -32.33 -31.59
CA LEU A 289 -8.23 -31.11 -31.63
C LEU A 289 -6.72 -31.39 -31.83
N LEU A 290 -6.33 -32.67 -31.91
CA LEU A 290 -4.95 -33.08 -32.18
C LEU A 290 -4.74 -33.23 -33.68
N ARG A 291 -3.69 -32.60 -34.24
CA ARG A 291 -3.42 -32.59 -35.69
C ARG A 291 -3.15 -33.98 -36.26
N GLU A 292 -2.54 -34.86 -35.47
CA GLU A 292 -2.24 -36.24 -35.87
C GLU A 292 -3.49 -37.13 -35.92
N SER A 293 -4.60 -36.69 -35.33
CA SER A 293 -5.85 -37.46 -35.33
C SER A 293 -6.41 -37.56 -36.75
N PRO A 294 -6.90 -38.75 -37.17
CA PRO A 294 -7.57 -38.90 -38.46
C PRO A 294 -8.83 -38.04 -38.58
N ASN A 295 -9.44 -37.66 -37.45
CA ASN A 295 -10.63 -36.82 -37.38
C ASN A 295 -10.28 -35.42 -36.86
N PHE A 296 -9.19 -34.80 -37.33
CA PHE A 296 -8.80 -33.45 -36.91
C PHE A 296 -9.80 -32.38 -37.41
N ALA A 297 -10.28 -31.54 -36.50
CA ALA A 297 -11.33 -30.54 -36.77
C ALA A 297 -10.99 -29.58 -37.92
N PHE A 298 -9.73 -29.17 -38.05
CA PHE A 298 -9.32 -28.15 -39.02
C PHE A 298 -8.69 -28.72 -40.31
N TYR A 299 -8.98 -30.00 -40.66
CA TYR A 299 -8.49 -30.60 -41.90
C TYR A 299 -9.22 -30.06 -43.14
N ASN A 300 -10.55 -30.01 -43.09
CA ASN A 300 -11.41 -29.54 -44.19
C ASN A 300 -12.00 -28.14 -43.95
N THR A 301 -11.96 -27.66 -42.71
CA THR A 301 -12.59 -26.42 -42.27
C THR A 301 -11.52 -25.49 -41.68
N THR A 302 -11.72 -24.18 -41.81
CA THR A 302 -10.83 -23.17 -41.20
C THR A 302 -11.42 -22.62 -39.90
N SER A 303 -10.57 -22.12 -39.01
CA SER A 303 -11.02 -21.35 -37.83
C SER A 303 -11.93 -20.18 -38.23
N THR A 304 -11.60 -19.50 -39.33
CA THR A 304 -12.39 -18.38 -39.87
C THR A 304 -13.82 -18.80 -40.24
N SER A 305 -14.00 -19.96 -40.88
CA SER A 305 -15.35 -20.45 -41.21
C SER A 305 -16.18 -20.76 -39.97
N LEU A 306 -15.57 -21.26 -38.90
CA LEU A 306 -16.27 -21.50 -37.63
C LEU A 306 -16.69 -20.19 -36.94
N LEU A 307 -15.86 -19.14 -37.04
CA LEU A 307 -16.23 -17.80 -36.56
C LEU A 307 -17.45 -17.24 -37.34
N VAL A 308 -17.54 -17.52 -38.64
CA VAL A 308 -18.70 -17.16 -39.45
C VAL A 308 -19.94 -17.97 -39.06
N GLU A 309 -19.80 -19.28 -38.84
CA GLU A 309 -20.90 -20.15 -38.34
C GLU A 309 -21.44 -19.68 -36.98
N ASN A 310 -20.56 -19.20 -36.10
CA ASN A 310 -20.93 -18.66 -34.79
C ASN A 310 -21.36 -17.18 -34.83
N THR A 311 -21.45 -16.57 -36.02
CA THR A 311 -21.86 -15.17 -36.21
C THR A 311 -20.93 -14.11 -35.58
N THR A 312 -19.75 -14.49 -35.08
CA THR A 312 -18.76 -13.53 -34.57
C THR A 312 -18.11 -12.74 -35.71
N LEU A 313 -18.02 -13.36 -36.89
CA LEU A 313 -17.73 -12.71 -38.17
C LEU A 313 -18.95 -12.81 -39.08
N ILE A 314 -19.23 -11.74 -39.81
CA ILE A 314 -20.33 -11.70 -40.77
C ILE A 314 -19.73 -11.83 -42.17
N ALA A 315 -20.22 -12.79 -42.96
CA ALA A 315 -19.84 -12.97 -44.35
C ALA A 315 -20.88 -12.32 -45.30
N PRO A 316 -20.47 -11.67 -46.41
CA PRO A 316 -19.08 -11.43 -46.83
C PRO A 316 -18.34 -10.43 -45.91
N LEU A 317 -17.04 -10.63 -45.75
CA LEU A 317 -16.19 -9.71 -44.97
C LEU A 317 -16.18 -8.33 -45.63
N SER A 318 -16.17 -7.27 -44.81
CA SER A 318 -15.97 -5.91 -45.30
C SER A 318 -14.56 -5.75 -45.89
N GLN A 319 -14.36 -4.78 -46.77
CA GLN A 319 -13.06 -4.60 -47.45
C GLN A 319 -11.93 -4.32 -46.46
N GLY A 320 -12.20 -3.56 -45.39
CA GLY A 320 -11.24 -3.32 -44.30
C GLY A 320 -10.88 -4.60 -43.53
N LEU A 321 -11.84 -5.47 -43.26
CA LEU A 321 -11.55 -6.77 -42.63
C LEU A 321 -10.78 -7.71 -43.57
N VAL A 322 -11.00 -7.62 -44.89
CA VAL A 322 -10.20 -8.34 -45.89
C VAL A 322 -8.75 -7.86 -45.88
N GLN A 323 -8.51 -6.55 -45.79
CA GLN A 323 -7.15 -6.00 -45.63
C GLN A 323 -6.51 -6.41 -44.31
N THR A 324 -7.28 -6.42 -43.22
CA THR A 324 -6.80 -6.91 -41.92
C THR A 324 -6.34 -8.35 -42.00
N ALA A 325 -7.15 -9.21 -42.64
CA ALA A 325 -6.83 -10.62 -42.80
C ALA A 325 -5.60 -10.85 -43.72
N SER A 326 -5.37 -9.97 -44.69
CA SER A 326 -4.19 -10.03 -45.56
C SER A 326 -2.91 -9.59 -44.85
N THR A 327 -3.00 -8.61 -43.93
CA THR A 327 -1.85 -8.05 -43.20
C THR A 327 -1.47 -8.84 -41.95
N LEU A 328 -2.44 -9.21 -41.11
CA LEU A 328 -2.20 -9.90 -39.83
C LEU A 328 -2.29 -11.42 -39.97
N GLY A 329 -3.16 -11.92 -40.85
CA GLY A 329 -3.42 -13.33 -41.05
C GLY A 329 -4.89 -13.71 -40.97
N PRO A 330 -5.22 -14.99 -41.21
CA PRO A 330 -6.60 -15.45 -41.17
C PRO A 330 -7.16 -15.36 -39.74
N PHE A 331 -8.38 -14.83 -39.62
CA PHE A 331 -9.07 -14.71 -38.34
C PHE A 331 -9.25 -16.08 -37.65
N GLY A 332 -9.16 -16.08 -36.32
CA GLY A 332 -9.17 -17.28 -35.48
C GLY A 332 -7.78 -17.89 -35.25
N ASN A 333 -6.73 -17.43 -35.94
CA ASN A 333 -5.36 -17.96 -35.83
C ASN A 333 -4.30 -16.88 -35.57
N ILE A 334 -4.70 -15.66 -35.25
CA ILE A 334 -3.80 -14.51 -35.08
C ILE A 334 -3.31 -14.48 -33.64
N ASP A 335 -1.99 -14.47 -33.45
CA ASP A 335 -1.36 -14.26 -32.14
C ASP A 335 -1.32 -12.77 -31.76
N MET A 336 -1.65 -12.46 -30.51
CA MET A 336 -1.56 -11.09 -29.95
C MET A 336 -0.58 -11.09 -28.76
N GLU A 337 0.68 -10.71 -28.99
CA GLU A 337 1.68 -10.63 -27.93
C GLU A 337 1.74 -9.21 -27.32
N TYR A 338 1.68 -9.10 -26.00
CA TYR A 338 1.83 -7.82 -25.30
C TYR A 338 3.30 -7.39 -25.22
N ILE A 339 3.61 -6.15 -25.62
CA ILE A 339 4.95 -5.58 -25.51
C ILE A 339 5.01 -4.62 -24.32
N LEU A 340 5.92 -4.90 -23.38
CA LEU A 340 6.24 -4.00 -22.27
C LEU A 340 6.97 -2.74 -22.77
N CYS A 341 6.73 -1.62 -22.08
CA CYS A 341 7.46 -0.38 -22.34
C CYS A 341 8.97 -0.59 -22.09
N PRO A 342 9.85 -0.13 -23.00
CA PRO A 342 11.29 -0.19 -22.81
C PRO A 342 11.77 0.49 -21.53
N SER A 343 12.73 -0.11 -20.82
CA SER A 343 13.22 0.38 -19.52
C SER A 343 13.84 1.78 -19.61
N ASN A 344 14.52 2.10 -20.71
CA ASN A 344 15.11 3.43 -20.94
C ASN A 344 14.06 4.54 -21.08
N LEU A 345 12.90 4.24 -21.68
CA LEU A 345 11.79 5.19 -21.80
C LEU A 345 11.12 5.42 -20.43
N VAL A 346 10.97 4.35 -19.64
CA VAL A 346 10.45 4.44 -18.26
C VAL A 346 11.42 5.22 -17.35
N GLU A 347 12.73 5.02 -17.50
CA GLU A 347 13.76 5.77 -16.77
C GLU A 347 13.72 7.28 -17.11
N MET A 348 13.59 7.64 -18.39
CA MET A 348 13.43 9.04 -18.79
C MET A 348 12.15 9.66 -18.22
N TYR A 349 11.04 8.92 -18.24
CA TYR A 349 9.77 9.36 -17.66
C TYR A 349 9.93 9.67 -16.16
N ASP A 350 10.54 8.79 -15.38
CA ASP A 350 10.77 9.04 -13.95
C ASP A 350 11.72 10.21 -13.71
N ALA A 351 12.80 10.29 -14.49
CA ALA A 351 13.82 11.31 -14.32
C ALA A 351 13.28 12.72 -14.64
N VAL A 352 12.45 12.88 -15.68
CA VAL A 352 11.78 14.15 -15.99
C VAL A 352 10.81 14.55 -14.88
N ARG A 353 9.97 13.62 -14.43
CA ARG A 353 9.00 13.88 -13.36
C ARG A 353 9.70 14.25 -12.05
N SER A 354 10.72 13.50 -11.67
CA SER A 354 11.53 13.75 -10.47
C SER A 354 12.25 15.10 -10.54
N ALA A 355 12.78 15.49 -11.70
CA ALA A 355 13.40 16.80 -11.89
C ALA A 355 12.39 17.95 -11.73
N ILE A 356 11.18 17.83 -12.30
CA ILE A 356 10.12 18.84 -12.17
C ILE A 356 9.63 18.93 -10.72
N SER A 357 9.35 17.80 -10.07
CA SER A 357 8.94 17.78 -8.65
C SER A 357 10.00 18.41 -7.75
N ASN A 358 11.29 18.13 -7.99
CA ASN A 358 12.37 18.75 -7.23
C ASN A 358 12.46 20.27 -7.47
N LEU A 359 12.40 20.70 -8.73
CA LEU A 359 12.46 22.12 -9.11
C LEU A 359 11.30 22.93 -8.53
N THR A 360 10.08 22.40 -8.64
CA THR A 360 8.86 23.06 -8.15
C THR A 360 8.76 23.10 -6.63
N LEU A 361 9.44 22.20 -5.92
CA LEU A 361 9.51 22.25 -4.46
C LEU A 361 10.60 23.20 -3.96
N LEU A 362 11.79 23.20 -4.57
CA LEU A 362 12.93 24.00 -4.11
C LEU A 362 12.84 25.48 -4.50
N SER A 363 12.17 25.82 -5.60
CA SER A 363 12.07 27.18 -6.13
C SER A 363 10.63 27.64 -6.28
N LEU A 364 10.22 28.60 -5.44
CA LEU A 364 8.87 29.19 -5.48
C LEU A 364 8.59 29.91 -6.81
N SER A 365 9.61 30.52 -7.44
CA SER A 365 9.43 31.17 -8.75
C SER A 365 9.22 30.16 -9.87
N ALA A 366 9.93 29.02 -9.83
CA ALA A 366 9.72 27.93 -10.78
C ALA A 366 8.36 27.28 -10.59
N GLN A 367 7.89 27.17 -9.35
CA GLN A 367 6.56 26.68 -9.01
C GLN A 367 5.45 27.59 -9.56
N SER A 368 5.53 28.90 -9.32
CA SER A 368 4.54 29.85 -9.83
C SER A 368 4.52 29.87 -11.37
N ASN A 369 5.69 29.79 -12.00
CA ASN A 369 5.79 29.74 -13.45
C ASN A 369 5.20 28.44 -14.02
N PHE A 370 5.39 27.30 -13.34
CA PHE A 370 4.85 26.00 -13.74
C PHE A 370 3.31 25.96 -13.68
N ILE A 371 2.73 26.45 -12.58
CA ILE A 371 1.26 26.46 -12.38
C ILE A 371 0.57 27.40 -13.38
N ASN A 372 1.23 28.51 -13.72
CA ASN A 372 0.71 29.48 -14.68
C ASN A 372 0.96 29.08 -16.15
N LEU A 373 1.55 27.90 -16.41
CA LEU A 373 1.67 27.41 -17.79
C LEU A 373 0.28 27.19 -18.38
N PRO A 374 0.03 27.63 -19.62
CA PRO A 374 -1.25 27.42 -20.26
C PRO A 374 -1.46 25.93 -20.53
N LEU A 375 -2.64 25.43 -20.17
CA LEU A 375 -3.04 24.05 -20.42
C LEU A 375 -3.49 23.91 -21.89
N LYS A 376 -3.04 22.85 -22.56
CA LYS A 376 -3.58 22.43 -23.87
C LYS A 376 -4.74 21.47 -23.60
N ALA A 377 -5.94 21.78 -24.07
CA ALA A 377 -7.13 21.02 -23.70
C ALA A 377 -7.15 19.65 -24.40
N GLN A 378 -7.02 19.66 -25.72
CA GLN A 378 -6.98 18.46 -26.57
C GLN A 378 -6.05 18.71 -27.75
N ILE A 379 -5.49 17.62 -28.29
CA ILE A 379 -4.69 17.59 -29.51
C ILE A 379 -5.27 16.49 -30.39
N GLY A 380 -5.64 16.83 -31.63
CA GLY A 380 -6.10 15.89 -32.65
C GLY A 380 -4.98 15.64 -33.66
N PRO A 381 -4.11 14.62 -33.47
CA PRO A 381 -2.98 14.39 -34.37
C PRO A 381 -3.45 14.06 -35.79
N ALA A 382 -2.91 14.77 -36.79
CA ALA A 382 -3.10 14.48 -38.21
C ALA A 382 -1.75 14.59 -38.95
N PRO A 383 -1.14 13.49 -39.43
CA PRO A 383 0.19 13.52 -40.04
C PRO A 383 0.19 14.23 -41.41
N THR A 384 1.33 14.81 -41.78
CA THR A 384 1.49 15.63 -42.99
C THR A 384 1.11 14.86 -44.25
N ASP A 385 1.60 13.61 -44.34
CA ASP A 385 1.35 12.72 -45.47
C ASP A 385 -0.13 12.39 -45.68
N LEU A 386 -0.91 12.36 -44.60
CA LEU A 386 -2.33 12.03 -44.65
C LEU A 386 -3.18 13.25 -44.99
N LEU A 387 -2.80 14.43 -44.50
CA LEU A 387 -3.42 15.70 -44.88
C LEU A 387 -3.19 16.06 -46.36
N ALA A 388 -2.09 15.59 -46.94
CA ALA A 388 -1.79 15.77 -48.37
C ALA A 388 -2.61 14.85 -49.30
N ARG A 389 -3.27 13.82 -48.77
CA ARG A 389 -4.07 12.85 -49.55
C ARG A 389 -5.52 13.32 -49.70
N SER A 390 -6.14 12.90 -50.80
CA SER A 390 -7.59 13.08 -51.05
C SER A 390 -8.46 11.94 -50.52
N ASP A 391 -7.84 10.90 -49.94
CA ASP A 391 -8.55 9.74 -49.41
C ASP A 391 -9.32 10.11 -48.11
N LEU A 392 -10.40 9.39 -47.83
CA LEU A 392 -11.16 9.54 -46.58
C LEU A 392 -10.74 8.46 -45.57
N ILE A 393 -10.80 8.75 -44.28
CA ILE A 393 -10.55 7.78 -43.21
C ILE A 393 -11.87 7.09 -42.85
N ALA A 394 -11.91 5.77 -42.88
CA ALA A 394 -13.11 4.94 -42.64
C ALA A 394 -12.97 4.01 -41.42
N GLY A 395 -11.98 4.24 -40.56
CA GLY A 395 -11.75 3.47 -39.32
C GLY A 395 -10.29 3.45 -38.88
N GLY A 396 -10.04 3.40 -37.57
CA GLY A 396 -8.71 3.27 -36.97
C GLY A 396 -8.49 1.97 -36.18
N ASN A 397 -9.56 1.23 -35.89
CA ASN A 397 -9.50 0.01 -35.10
C ASN A 397 -9.28 -1.21 -36.01
N ILE A 398 -8.08 -1.78 -35.94
CA ILE A 398 -7.67 -2.94 -36.74
C ILE A 398 -8.62 -4.14 -36.60
N PHE A 399 -9.32 -4.27 -35.47
CA PHE A 399 -10.23 -5.38 -35.23
C PHE A 399 -11.62 -5.18 -35.86
N CYS A 400 -11.92 -3.95 -36.28
CA CYS A 400 -13.22 -3.55 -36.79
C CYS A 400 -13.27 -3.39 -38.31
N GLY A 401 -12.15 -3.03 -38.94
CA GLY A 401 -12.10 -2.79 -40.38
C GLY A 401 -12.58 -1.39 -40.75
N ASP A 402 -13.27 -1.29 -41.89
CA ASP A 402 -13.87 -0.07 -42.45
C ASP A 402 -15.33 0.10 -42.00
N ASP A 403 -15.55 0.05 -40.70
CA ASP A 403 -16.88 0.02 -40.10
C ASP A 403 -17.41 1.39 -39.67
N ALA A 404 -16.56 2.42 -39.74
CA ALA A 404 -16.89 3.81 -39.46
C ALA A 404 -17.25 4.57 -40.76
N PRO A 405 -18.14 5.57 -40.68
CA PRO A 405 -18.47 6.38 -41.85
C PRO A 405 -17.26 7.22 -42.29
N ALA A 406 -16.91 7.16 -43.57
CA ALA A 406 -15.73 7.82 -44.11
C ALA A 406 -15.70 9.34 -43.84
N GLN A 407 -14.63 9.82 -43.20
CA GLN A 407 -14.41 11.22 -42.83
C GLN A 407 -13.18 11.81 -43.53
N PRO A 408 -13.18 13.13 -43.81
CA PRO A 408 -11.99 13.85 -44.24
C PRO A 408 -10.83 13.72 -43.25
N THR A 409 -9.60 13.64 -43.78
CA THR A 409 -8.36 13.55 -42.99
C THR A 409 -8.12 14.78 -42.11
N SER A 410 -8.76 15.92 -42.42
CA SER A 410 -8.71 17.15 -41.63
C SER A 410 -9.37 17.04 -40.24
N TYR A 411 -10.20 16.02 -39.99
CA TYR A 411 -10.79 15.80 -38.67
C TYR A 411 -9.87 15.05 -37.70
N GLY A 412 -8.68 14.63 -38.14
CA GLY A 412 -7.74 13.84 -37.35
C GLY A 412 -7.84 12.34 -37.64
N LEU A 413 -7.03 11.57 -36.92
CA LEU A 413 -7.03 10.10 -37.02
C LEU A 413 -8.27 9.51 -36.33
N ASP A 414 -8.79 8.39 -36.82
CA ASP A 414 -9.77 7.59 -36.09
C ASP A 414 -9.11 6.83 -34.94
N ILE A 415 -9.89 6.57 -33.88
CA ILE A 415 -9.39 5.90 -32.68
C ILE A 415 -8.86 4.49 -32.97
N SER A 416 -7.74 4.16 -32.33
CA SER A 416 -7.18 2.82 -32.39
C SER A 416 -7.99 1.81 -31.56
N PHE A 417 -7.55 0.55 -31.54
CA PHE A 417 -8.14 -0.50 -30.72
C PHE A 417 -7.90 -0.24 -29.22
N GLY A 418 -8.78 -0.74 -28.35
CA GLY A 418 -8.57 -0.63 -26.91
C GLY A 418 -9.64 -1.34 -26.09
N LYS A 419 -9.53 -1.25 -24.76
CA LYS A 419 -10.57 -1.71 -23.84
C LYS A 419 -11.77 -0.75 -23.92
N GLY A 420 -12.97 -1.27 -24.16
CA GLY A 420 -14.19 -0.47 -24.29
C GLY A 420 -14.33 0.33 -25.59
N LYS A 421 -13.46 0.09 -26.59
CA LYS A 421 -13.58 0.70 -27.93
C LYS A 421 -14.32 -0.27 -28.86
N LEU A 422 -15.59 0.05 -29.09
CA LEU A 422 -16.53 -0.78 -29.86
C LEU A 422 -16.42 -0.50 -31.35
N CYS A 423 -16.77 -1.50 -32.16
CA CYS A 423 -16.99 -1.32 -33.59
C CYS A 423 -18.26 -0.47 -33.86
N HIS A 424 -18.35 0.12 -35.04
CA HIS A 424 -19.41 1.00 -35.55
C HIS A 424 -19.57 2.32 -34.79
N TRP A 425 -18.58 2.67 -33.97
CA TRP A 425 -18.59 3.90 -33.19
C TRP A 425 -17.52 4.86 -33.71
N LEU A 426 -17.96 5.99 -34.27
CA LEU A 426 -17.05 7.03 -34.77
C LEU A 426 -16.50 7.87 -33.61
N ILE A 427 -15.23 7.65 -33.26
CA ILE A 427 -14.45 8.48 -32.32
C ILE A 427 -13.09 8.77 -32.97
N PHE A 428 -12.66 10.01 -32.90
CA PHE A 428 -11.33 10.43 -33.33
C PHE A 428 -10.30 10.24 -32.20
N GLU A 429 -9.07 9.94 -32.59
CA GLU A 429 -7.92 9.90 -31.70
C GLU A 429 -7.65 11.31 -31.15
N SER A 430 -7.54 11.40 -29.83
CA SER A 430 -7.28 12.66 -29.16
C SER A 430 -6.34 12.46 -27.98
N ILE A 431 -5.35 13.33 -27.90
CA ILE A 431 -4.39 13.39 -26.80
C ILE A 431 -4.85 14.54 -25.90
N THR A 432 -5.01 14.29 -24.60
CA THR A 432 -5.23 15.34 -23.61
C THR A 432 -3.98 15.44 -22.74
N PRO A 433 -2.98 16.24 -23.18
CA PRO A 433 -1.64 16.17 -22.61
C PRO A 433 -1.60 16.83 -21.23
N SER A 434 -0.88 16.23 -20.30
CA SER A 434 -0.55 16.91 -19.04
C SER A 434 0.54 17.98 -19.24
N THR A 435 0.67 18.94 -18.32
CA THR A 435 1.78 19.92 -18.38
C THR A 435 3.14 19.22 -18.37
N ILE A 436 3.27 18.11 -17.64
CA ILE A 436 4.50 17.30 -17.58
C ILE A 436 4.76 16.60 -18.93
N GLU A 437 3.71 16.12 -19.59
CA GLU A 437 3.79 15.48 -20.91
C GLU A 437 4.29 16.46 -21.98
N LEU A 438 3.76 17.69 -22.01
CA LEU A 438 4.25 18.71 -22.93
C LEU A 438 5.72 19.05 -22.68
N LEU A 439 6.12 19.20 -21.41
CA LEU A 439 7.52 19.44 -21.05
C LEU A 439 8.43 18.27 -21.41
N PHE A 440 7.97 17.04 -21.23
CA PHE A 440 8.68 15.82 -21.64
C PHE A 440 8.90 15.81 -23.15
N THR A 441 7.86 16.08 -23.93
CA THR A 441 7.90 16.09 -25.40
C THR A 441 8.85 17.18 -25.92
N PHE A 442 8.76 18.41 -25.41
CA PHE A 442 9.66 19.49 -25.84
C PHE A 442 11.11 19.27 -25.38
N LEU A 443 11.32 18.64 -24.23
CA LEU A 443 12.66 18.24 -23.80
C LEU A 443 13.27 17.22 -24.77
N ALA A 444 12.46 16.26 -25.24
CA ALA A 444 12.89 15.23 -26.17
C ALA A 444 13.22 15.79 -27.57
N LEU A 445 12.42 16.74 -28.07
CA LEU A 445 12.68 17.43 -29.34
C LEU A 445 13.89 18.37 -29.27
N GLY A 446 14.21 18.89 -28.09
CA GLY A 446 15.32 19.82 -27.89
C GLY A 446 14.98 21.24 -28.33
N ARG A 447 15.83 21.83 -29.18
CA ARG A 447 15.63 23.22 -29.64
C ARG A 447 14.72 23.25 -30.86
N VAL A 448 13.55 23.86 -30.70
CA VAL A 448 12.54 24.01 -31.75
C VAL A 448 12.44 25.48 -32.17
N ASN A 449 12.39 25.73 -33.48
CA ASN A 449 12.24 27.08 -34.03
C ASN A 449 10.77 27.53 -34.08
N SER A 450 10.54 28.84 -34.22
CA SER A 450 9.16 29.37 -34.32
C SER A 450 8.39 28.87 -35.54
N SER A 451 9.08 28.60 -36.66
CA SER A 451 8.46 28.00 -37.86
C SER A 451 8.01 26.57 -37.60
N GLU A 452 8.86 25.77 -36.95
CA GLU A 452 8.55 24.37 -36.61
C GLU A 452 7.36 24.27 -35.64
N LEU A 453 7.20 25.24 -34.72
CA LEU A 453 6.01 25.31 -33.86
C LEU A 453 4.72 25.56 -34.66
N ILE A 454 4.78 26.38 -35.70
CA ILE A 454 3.64 26.62 -36.59
C ILE A 454 3.32 25.32 -37.34
N ASP A 455 4.34 24.62 -37.85
CA ASP A 455 4.17 23.35 -38.55
C ASP A 455 3.55 22.28 -37.63
N ILE A 456 4.02 22.17 -36.38
CA ILE A 456 3.41 21.26 -35.38
C ILE A 456 1.94 21.63 -35.16
N CYS A 457 1.62 22.91 -34.97
CA CYS A 457 0.24 23.37 -34.78
C CYS A 457 -0.67 23.15 -35.99
N ASN A 458 -0.12 23.16 -37.22
CA ASN A 458 -0.88 22.90 -38.45
C ASN A 458 -1.30 21.41 -38.57
N LEU A 459 -0.60 20.51 -37.89
CA LEU A 459 -0.92 19.08 -37.80
C LEU A 459 -1.95 18.74 -36.70
N ASP A 460 -2.45 19.75 -35.97
CA ASP A 460 -3.48 19.58 -34.95
C ASP A 460 -4.86 19.85 -35.55
N ALA A 461 -5.66 18.79 -35.78
CA ALA A 461 -7.05 18.92 -36.21
C ALA A 461 -7.93 19.65 -35.18
N LEU A 462 -7.51 19.70 -33.91
CA LEU A 462 -8.16 20.41 -32.82
C LEU A 462 -7.37 21.68 -32.43
N GLN A 463 -6.73 22.33 -33.41
CA GLN A 463 -5.89 23.51 -33.22
C GLN A 463 -6.62 24.62 -32.45
N GLU A 464 -6.02 25.04 -31.34
CA GLU A 464 -6.46 26.21 -30.59
C GLU A 464 -5.84 27.49 -31.18
N PRO A 465 -6.54 28.65 -31.17
CA PRO A 465 -6.03 29.90 -31.74
C PRO A 465 -4.68 30.37 -31.15
N ASN A 466 -4.39 29.96 -29.92
CA ASN A 466 -3.19 30.29 -29.16
C ASN A 466 -2.15 29.13 -29.14
N CYS A 467 -2.27 28.11 -29.98
CA CYS A 467 -1.41 26.92 -30.00
C CYS A 467 0.10 27.24 -29.91
N VAL A 468 0.59 28.13 -30.78
CA VAL A 468 2.01 28.53 -30.80
C VAL A 468 2.43 29.21 -29.48
N ALA A 469 1.56 30.02 -28.89
CA ALA A 469 1.84 30.67 -27.62
C ALA A 469 1.94 29.66 -26.47
N ILE A 470 1.06 28.65 -26.44
CA ILE A 470 1.07 27.57 -25.44
C ILE A 470 2.40 26.80 -25.48
N TYR A 471 2.81 26.37 -26.67
CA TYR A 471 4.05 25.63 -26.88
C TYR A 471 5.28 26.48 -26.58
N ASN A 472 5.27 27.76 -26.97
CA ASN A 472 6.36 28.68 -26.67
C ASN A 472 6.51 28.93 -25.16
N SER A 473 5.42 28.98 -24.39
CA SER A 473 5.49 29.07 -22.92
C SER A 473 6.19 27.86 -22.30
N SER A 474 5.89 26.66 -22.81
CA SER A 474 6.52 25.41 -22.34
C SER A 474 8.03 25.37 -22.67
N LEU A 475 8.41 25.78 -23.88
CA LEU A 475 9.81 25.90 -24.28
C LEU A 475 10.57 26.95 -23.46
N THR A 476 9.96 28.11 -23.22
CA THR A 476 10.55 29.19 -22.41
C THR A 476 10.81 28.71 -20.97
N TYR A 477 9.92 27.90 -20.41
CA TYR A 477 10.11 27.29 -19.10
C TYR A 477 11.33 26.36 -19.08
N LEU A 478 11.44 25.44 -20.06
CA LEU A 478 12.58 24.53 -20.18
C LEU A 478 13.91 25.27 -20.38
N GLN A 479 13.91 26.35 -21.17
CA GLN A 479 15.11 27.16 -21.40
C GLN A 479 15.56 27.89 -20.13
N THR A 480 14.61 28.46 -19.38
CA THR A 480 14.87 29.19 -18.14
C THR A 480 15.49 28.29 -17.07
N TYR A 481 15.03 27.04 -16.96
CA TYR A 481 15.49 26.08 -15.96
C TYR A 481 16.34 24.93 -16.53
N SER A 482 16.99 25.18 -17.66
CA SER A 482 17.74 24.17 -18.44
C SER A 482 18.78 23.39 -17.64
N SER A 483 19.40 23.99 -16.63
CA SER A 483 20.39 23.34 -15.75
C SER A 483 19.87 22.06 -15.11
N SER A 484 18.58 22.01 -14.76
CA SER A 484 17.95 20.87 -14.09
C SER A 484 17.69 19.69 -15.03
N PHE A 485 17.72 19.92 -16.35
CA PHE A 485 17.36 18.92 -17.37
C PHE A 485 18.54 18.45 -18.23
N THR A 486 19.74 19.03 -18.05
CA THR A 486 20.93 18.75 -18.90
C THR A 486 21.35 17.28 -18.91
N HIS A 487 21.23 16.55 -17.80
CA HIS A 487 21.56 15.13 -17.75
C HIS A 487 20.56 14.27 -18.56
N LEU A 488 19.31 14.72 -18.70
CA LEU A 488 18.25 13.93 -19.33
C LEU A 488 18.37 13.91 -20.85
N THR A 489 18.94 14.96 -21.44
CA THR A 489 19.09 15.04 -22.90
C THR A 489 20.05 13.99 -23.45
N ALA A 490 20.94 13.44 -22.61
CA ALA A 490 21.85 12.35 -22.97
C ALA A 490 21.13 11.01 -23.19
N LEU A 491 19.93 10.82 -22.61
CA LEU A 491 19.17 9.56 -22.72
C LEU A 491 18.42 9.44 -24.06
N ILE A 492 18.06 10.57 -24.67
CA ILE A 492 17.17 10.65 -25.86
C ILE A 492 17.66 9.77 -27.03
N PRO A 493 18.94 9.82 -27.47
CA PRO A 493 19.39 9.05 -28.63
C PRO A 493 19.26 7.54 -28.44
N SER A 494 19.44 7.05 -27.22
CA SER A 494 19.30 5.62 -26.90
C SER A 494 17.84 5.16 -26.98
N ILE A 495 16.91 6.03 -26.60
CA ILE A 495 15.47 5.78 -26.63
C ILE A 495 14.99 5.74 -28.07
N GLU A 496 15.41 6.71 -28.89
CA GLU A 496 15.09 6.74 -30.32
C GLU A 496 15.50 5.44 -31.00
N VAL A 497 16.75 4.98 -30.83
CA VAL A 497 17.23 3.72 -31.41
C VAL A 497 16.37 2.53 -30.97
N THR A 498 15.99 2.47 -29.70
CA THR A 498 15.16 1.39 -29.15
C THR A 498 13.76 1.42 -29.73
N VAL A 499 13.10 2.57 -29.76
CA VAL A 499 11.74 2.75 -30.32
C VAL A 499 11.72 2.45 -31.82
N TYR A 500 12.74 2.88 -32.56
CA TYR A 500 12.88 2.56 -33.98
C TYR A 500 13.02 1.05 -34.22
N SER A 501 13.66 0.31 -33.31
CA SER A 501 13.79 -1.16 -33.43
C SER A 501 12.47 -1.91 -33.21
N ILE A 502 11.60 -1.38 -32.33
CA ILE A 502 10.28 -1.96 -32.04
C ILE A 502 9.27 -1.63 -33.14
N ASN A 503 9.49 -0.53 -33.88
CA ASN A 503 8.70 -0.06 -35.01
C ASN A 503 7.20 0.02 -34.66
N VAL A 504 6.87 0.80 -33.61
CA VAL A 504 5.49 1.01 -33.18
C VAL A 504 4.73 1.84 -34.22
N THR A 505 3.54 1.37 -34.58
CA THR A 505 2.68 1.96 -35.62
C THR A 505 1.24 2.16 -35.15
N LEU A 506 0.58 3.12 -35.78
CA LEU A 506 -0.86 3.31 -35.79
C LEU A 506 -1.38 2.88 -37.17
N VAL A 507 -2.64 2.45 -37.24
CA VAL A 507 -3.27 2.02 -38.49
C VAL A 507 -4.54 2.79 -38.74
N GLN A 508 -4.83 3.05 -40.00
CA GLN A 508 -6.05 3.69 -40.47
C GLN A 508 -6.52 3.01 -41.75
N PHE A 509 -7.83 2.86 -41.92
CA PHE A 509 -8.43 2.39 -43.16
C PHE A 509 -8.76 3.60 -44.03
N LEU A 510 -8.14 3.68 -45.20
CA LEU A 510 -8.37 4.75 -46.16
C LEU A 510 -9.31 4.29 -47.26
N GLN A 511 -10.34 5.09 -47.52
CA GLN A 511 -11.32 4.89 -48.57
C GLN A 511 -11.08 5.89 -49.70
N GLY A 512 -10.55 5.37 -50.82
CA GLY A 512 -10.44 6.07 -52.10
C GLY A 512 -11.19 5.31 -53.20
N ASN A 513 -10.46 4.78 -54.20
CA ASN A 513 -11.01 3.85 -55.20
C ASN A 513 -11.32 2.44 -54.63
N GLY A 514 -10.93 2.20 -53.38
CA GLY A 514 -11.17 1.00 -52.57
C GLY A 514 -10.64 1.23 -51.15
N THR A 515 -10.93 0.31 -50.23
CA THR A 515 -10.41 0.38 -48.86
C THR A 515 -8.98 -0.17 -48.82
N THR A 516 -8.03 0.65 -48.34
CA THR A 516 -6.62 0.26 -48.15
C THR A 516 -6.20 0.47 -46.70
N LEU A 517 -5.29 -0.37 -46.21
CA LEU A 517 -4.73 -0.22 -44.87
C LEU A 517 -3.51 0.71 -44.93
N TYR A 518 -3.59 1.85 -44.25
CA TYR A 518 -2.49 2.79 -44.08
C TYR A 518 -1.83 2.59 -42.72
N THR A 519 -0.51 2.38 -42.74
CA THR A 519 0.32 2.23 -41.53
C THR A 519 1.12 3.50 -41.29
N LEU A 520 0.96 4.09 -40.12
CA LEU A 520 1.62 5.30 -39.67
C LEU A 520 2.64 4.95 -38.60
N LYS A 521 3.93 5.26 -38.83
CA LYS A 521 4.96 5.10 -37.81
C LYS A 521 4.85 6.22 -36.79
N ILE A 522 4.94 5.89 -35.50
CA ILE A 522 4.90 6.89 -34.43
C ILE A 522 6.12 7.81 -34.50
N MET A 523 7.29 7.24 -34.84
CA MET A 523 8.52 7.98 -35.08
C MET A 523 8.89 7.82 -36.56
N ASP A 524 8.74 8.89 -37.34
CA ASP A 524 9.14 8.94 -38.75
C ASP A 524 10.20 10.02 -38.97
N LYS A 525 11.32 9.64 -39.61
CA LYS A 525 12.40 10.57 -39.94
C LYS A 525 12.06 11.46 -41.13
N ASN A 526 11.07 11.09 -41.93
CA ASN A 526 10.67 11.83 -43.12
C ASN A 526 9.66 12.95 -42.79
N ASP A 527 9.02 12.90 -41.62
CA ASP A 527 8.07 13.90 -41.13
C ASP A 527 8.53 14.49 -39.77
N PRO A 528 9.43 15.50 -39.77
CA PRO A 528 9.92 16.13 -38.55
C PRO A 528 8.83 16.69 -37.61
N PRO A 529 7.81 17.44 -38.06
CA PRO A 529 6.77 17.95 -37.15
C PRO A 529 5.92 16.82 -36.55
N TRP A 530 5.78 15.67 -37.22
CA TRP A 530 5.10 14.50 -36.65
C TRP A 530 5.80 13.91 -35.43
N THR A 531 7.12 14.08 -35.33
CA THR A 531 7.93 13.57 -34.20
C THR A 531 7.46 14.12 -32.85
N PHE A 532 6.86 15.32 -32.81
CA PHE A 532 6.21 15.86 -31.61
C PHE A 532 5.11 14.94 -31.07
N TYR A 533 4.19 14.54 -31.94
CA TYR A 533 3.08 13.66 -31.59
C TYR A 533 3.58 12.27 -31.21
N GLY A 534 4.66 11.82 -31.88
CA GLY A 534 5.36 10.59 -31.55
C GLY A 534 5.82 10.54 -30.08
N TRP A 535 6.46 11.61 -29.60
CA TRP A 535 6.88 11.72 -28.21
C TRP A 535 5.72 11.81 -27.21
N CYS A 536 4.60 12.45 -27.57
CA CYS A 536 3.38 12.40 -26.74
C CYS A 536 2.85 10.97 -26.60
N PHE A 537 2.77 10.21 -27.70
CA PHE A 537 2.38 8.80 -27.65
C PHE A 537 3.36 7.94 -26.85
N LEU A 538 4.67 8.22 -26.91
CA LEU A 538 5.67 7.54 -26.10
C LEU A 538 5.52 7.87 -24.60
N PHE A 539 5.15 9.10 -24.25
CA PHE A 539 4.84 9.46 -22.86
C PHE A 539 3.57 8.75 -22.36
N GLU A 540 2.51 8.72 -23.17
CA GLU A 540 1.28 7.99 -22.88
C GLU A 540 1.54 6.48 -22.78
N TRP A 541 2.46 5.93 -23.58
CA TRP A 541 2.94 4.58 -23.40
C TRP A 541 3.73 4.46 -22.09
N ALA A 542 4.72 5.29 -21.79
CA ALA A 542 5.50 5.19 -20.55
C ALA A 542 4.63 5.23 -19.28
N SER A 543 3.66 6.16 -19.23
CA SER A 543 2.75 6.38 -18.10
C SER A 543 1.64 5.33 -17.95
N GLY A 544 1.48 4.41 -18.92
CA GLY A 544 0.41 3.40 -18.89
C GLY A 544 -0.94 3.90 -19.40
N GLN A 545 -1.00 5.00 -20.12
CA GLN A 545 -2.24 5.43 -20.78
C GLN A 545 -2.54 4.59 -22.03
N ARG A 546 -1.50 4.06 -22.67
CA ARG A 546 -1.59 3.19 -23.85
C ARG A 546 -0.83 1.89 -23.67
N GLU A 547 -1.23 0.93 -24.47
CA GLU A 547 -0.68 -0.42 -24.56
C GLU A 547 -0.18 -0.69 -25.96
N VAL A 548 0.79 -1.59 -26.08
CA VAL A 548 1.34 -1.99 -27.38
C VAL A 548 1.24 -3.51 -27.47
N PHE A 549 0.73 -3.99 -28.59
CA PHE A 549 0.81 -5.41 -28.92
C PHE A 549 1.45 -5.63 -30.28
N GLN A 550 2.03 -6.80 -30.46
CA GLN A 550 2.60 -7.23 -31.73
C GLN A 550 1.70 -8.28 -32.38
N GLY A 551 1.39 -8.03 -33.65
CA GLY A 551 0.70 -8.95 -34.53
C GLY A 551 1.64 -9.88 -35.30
N ASP A 552 1.02 -10.83 -35.97
CA ASP A 552 1.60 -12.14 -36.31
C ASP A 552 2.42 -12.16 -37.62
N ILE A 553 1.81 -11.91 -38.79
CA ILE A 553 2.46 -12.16 -40.10
C ILE A 553 3.45 -11.07 -40.52
N SER A 554 3.18 -9.81 -40.17
CA SER A 554 3.94 -8.64 -40.62
C SER A 554 4.80 -8.00 -39.54
N ASN A 555 4.93 -8.63 -38.35
CA ASN A 555 5.50 -8.00 -37.15
C ASN A 555 4.93 -6.58 -36.94
N LEU A 556 3.62 -6.44 -37.16
CA LEU A 556 2.96 -5.16 -37.03
C LEU A 556 2.77 -4.87 -35.54
N THR A 557 3.59 -3.97 -35.02
CA THR A 557 3.50 -3.50 -33.64
C THR A 557 2.51 -2.34 -33.59
N LEU A 558 1.39 -2.54 -32.89
CA LEU A 558 0.26 -1.61 -32.88
C LEU A 558 0.10 -0.95 -31.51
N LEU A 559 -0.08 0.38 -31.52
CA LEU A 559 -0.39 1.17 -30.33
C LEU A 559 -1.90 1.25 -30.10
N SER A 560 -2.34 1.01 -28.88
CA SER A 560 -3.74 1.10 -28.48
C SER A 560 -4.22 2.55 -28.43
N ALA A 561 -5.54 2.71 -28.42
CA ALA A 561 -6.20 3.92 -27.99
C ALA A 561 -5.85 4.25 -26.54
N ARG A 562 -5.97 5.53 -26.20
CA ARG A 562 -5.84 6.01 -24.82
C ARG A 562 -6.92 5.39 -23.92
N SER A 563 -6.49 4.94 -22.75
CA SER A 563 -7.34 4.49 -21.65
C SER A 563 -7.54 5.60 -20.63
N ASP A 564 -8.78 5.82 -20.22
CA ASP A 564 -9.10 6.79 -19.17
C ASP A 564 -8.68 6.25 -17.79
N PRO A 565 -8.23 7.13 -16.87
CA PRO A 565 -7.86 6.71 -15.52
C PRO A 565 -9.10 6.28 -14.74
N LEU A 566 -8.96 5.20 -13.98
CA LEU A 566 -9.93 4.81 -12.95
C LEU A 566 -9.64 5.63 -11.69
N SER A 567 -10.69 5.95 -10.95
CA SER A 567 -10.58 6.65 -9.67
C SER A 567 -11.40 6.01 -8.57
N MET A 568 -10.91 6.11 -7.33
CA MET A 568 -11.66 5.70 -6.14
C MET A 568 -11.59 6.77 -5.04
N ALA A 569 -12.71 6.95 -4.34
CA ALA A 569 -12.78 7.71 -3.11
C ALA A 569 -12.63 6.77 -1.91
N LEU A 570 -11.89 7.20 -0.89
CA LEU A 570 -11.66 6.42 0.32
C LEU A 570 -12.68 6.74 1.40
N SER A 571 -13.24 5.70 2.01
CA SER A 571 -14.16 5.85 3.15
C SER A 571 -13.36 6.03 4.45
N PRO A 572 -13.75 6.94 5.36
CA PRO A 572 -13.12 7.10 6.67
C PRO A 572 -13.07 5.80 7.50
N ASN A 573 -13.99 4.86 7.25
CA ASN A 573 -14.05 3.57 7.92
C ASN A 573 -12.88 2.64 7.58
N ASN A 574 -12.11 2.94 6.53
CA ASN A 574 -10.91 2.18 6.18
C ASN A 574 -9.75 2.39 7.17
N ILE A 575 -9.79 3.44 8.00
CA ILE A 575 -8.76 3.69 9.02
C ILE A 575 -9.19 3.05 10.35
N PRO A 576 -8.41 2.08 10.89
CA PRO A 576 -8.67 1.50 12.19
C PRO A 576 -8.37 2.50 13.32
N VAL A 577 -9.32 2.63 14.26
CA VAL A 577 -9.25 3.57 15.41
C VAL A 577 -9.54 2.91 16.76
N GLN A 578 -9.73 1.59 16.78
CA GLN A 578 -10.27 0.90 17.96
C GLN A 578 -9.26 0.86 19.10
N ILE A 579 -8.01 0.52 18.82
CA ILE A 579 -6.94 0.41 19.82
C ILE A 579 -6.55 1.80 20.33
N ALA A 580 -6.43 2.75 19.41
CA ALA A 580 -6.16 4.14 19.68
C ALA A 580 -7.21 4.74 20.64
N TYR A 581 -8.50 4.51 20.37
CA TYR A 581 -9.58 4.94 21.25
C TYR A 581 -9.44 4.38 22.66
N ILE A 582 -9.20 3.07 22.80
CA ILE A 582 -9.01 2.42 24.11
C ILE A 582 -7.84 3.07 24.87
N PHE A 583 -6.71 3.28 24.20
CA PHE A 583 -5.52 3.85 24.81
C PHE A 583 -5.71 5.31 25.24
N GLN A 584 -6.37 6.13 24.41
CA GLN A 584 -6.74 7.48 24.79
C GLN A 584 -7.66 7.50 26.02
N ARG A 585 -8.69 6.64 26.06
CA ARG A 585 -9.61 6.57 27.20
C ARG A 585 -8.92 6.10 28.48
N CYS A 586 -7.98 5.16 28.38
CA CYS A 586 -7.21 4.73 29.53
C CYS A 586 -6.30 5.84 30.07
N ALA A 587 -5.59 6.57 29.19
CA ALA A 587 -4.78 7.70 29.60
C ALA A 587 -5.63 8.83 30.23
N GLN A 588 -6.80 9.13 29.66
CA GLN A 588 -7.75 10.08 30.24
C GLN A 588 -8.22 9.63 31.63
N TYR A 589 -8.55 8.35 31.79
CA TYR A 589 -8.95 7.79 33.09
C TYR A 589 -7.85 7.93 34.15
N VAL A 590 -6.60 7.54 33.82
CA VAL A 590 -5.44 7.70 34.71
C VAL A 590 -5.30 9.15 35.17
N THR A 591 -5.31 10.11 34.23
CA THR A 591 -5.17 11.52 34.54
C THR A 591 -6.32 12.04 35.41
N LEU A 592 -7.57 11.66 35.13
CA LEU A 592 -8.73 12.06 35.94
C LEU A 592 -8.65 11.52 37.37
N VAL A 593 -8.21 10.26 37.54
CA VAL A 593 -8.01 9.66 38.87
C VAL A 593 -6.90 10.39 39.63
N LEU A 594 -5.76 10.68 38.99
CA LEU A 594 -4.66 11.43 39.61
C LEU A 594 -5.11 12.83 40.04
N ILE A 595 -5.87 13.54 39.19
CA ILE A 595 -6.45 14.86 39.51
C ILE A 595 -7.41 14.73 40.70
N GLY A 596 -8.30 13.73 40.72
CA GLY A 596 -9.24 13.50 41.81
C GLY A 596 -8.54 13.26 43.15
N VAL A 597 -7.50 12.42 43.16
CA VAL A 597 -6.71 12.17 44.38
C VAL A 597 -5.94 13.41 44.81
N ALA A 598 -5.45 14.23 43.88
CA ALA A 598 -4.83 15.50 44.19
C ALA A 598 -5.75 16.46 44.95
N PHE A 599 -6.99 16.60 44.47
CA PHE A 599 -8.00 17.41 45.14
C PHE A 599 -8.29 16.88 46.54
N LEU A 600 -8.32 15.56 46.71
CA LEU A 600 -8.45 14.94 48.04
C LEU A 600 -7.25 15.27 48.94
N LEU A 601 -6.01 15.21 48.43
CA LEU A 601 -4.81 15.58 49.20
C LEU A 601 -4.80 17.05 49.58
N ALA A 602 -5.19 17.95 48.67
CA ALA A 602 -5.34 19.38 48.96
C ALA A 602 -6.43 19.62 50.02
N PHE A 603 -7.55 18.91 49.95
CA PHE A 603 -8.63 18.98 50.92
C PHE A 603 -8.17 18.52 52.32
N TYR A 604 -7.49 17.37 52.42
CA TYR A 604 -6.91 16.90 53.68
C TYR A 604 -5.82 17.85 54.19
N GLY A 605 -5.04 18.48 53.31
CA GLY A 605 -4.05 19.50 53.71
C GLY A 605 -4.67 20.75 54.32
N LEU A 606 -5.82 21.19 53.81
CA LEU A 606 -6.59 22.28 54.41
C LEU A 606 -7.19 21.86 55.76
N LEU A 607 -7.77 20.65 55.84
CA LEU A 607 -8.36 20.13 57.08
C LEU A 607 -7.32 19.93 58.19
N CYS A 608 -6.12 19.47 57.84
CA CYS A 608 -5.02 19.19 58.79
C CYS A 608 -4.11 20.42 59.04
N ARG A 609 -4.51 21.61 58.57
CA ARG A 609 -3.75 22.87 58.70
C ARG A 609 -2.28 22.76 58.22
N GLY A 610 -2.03 21.97 57.18
CA GLY A 610 -0.69 21.79 56.60
C GLY A 610 0.25 20.81 57.32
N HIS A 611 -0.22 20.10 58.36
CA HIS A 611 0.55 19.05 59.05
C HIS A 611 0.51 17.73 58.25
N ILE A 612 1.19 17.71 57.10
CA ILE A 612 1.33 16.53 56.23
C ILE A 612 2.82 16.21 56.06
N GLU A 613 3.12 14.92 55.97
CA GLU A 613 4.45 14.44 55.61
C GLU A 613 4.80 14.79 54.15
N GLY A 614 5.62 15.82 53.96
CA GLY A 614 5.92 16.37 52.65
C GLY A 614 6.71 15.42 51.75
N LEU A 615 7.51 14.50 52.33
CA LEU A 615 8.29 13.52 51.57
C LEU A 615 7.39 12.48 50.89
N ASN A 616 6.29 12.09 51.53
CA ASN A 616 5.34 11.11 50.99
C ASN A 616 4.61 11.65 49.75
N LEU A 617 4.51 12.97 49.57
CA LEU A 617 3.89 13.60 48.39
C LEU A 617 4.67 13.34 47.09
N PHE A 618 5.99 13.10 47.15
CA PHE A 618 6.79 12.77 45.96
C PHE A 618 6.53 11.35 45.43
N GLU A 619 6.00 10.47 46.27
CA GLU A 619 5.66 9.09 45.90
C GLU A 619 4.22 8.95 45.40
N MET A 620 3.48 10.07 45.22
CA MET A 620 2.08 10.07 44.79
C MET A 620 1.89 9.27 43.49
N ASN A 621 2.62 9.59 42.42
CA ASN A 621 2.46 8.91 41.13
C ASN A 621 2.64 7.40 41.26
N ARG A 622 3.66 6.99 42.02
CA ARG A 622 3.99 5.59 42.21
C ARG A 622 2.94 4.85 43.03
N ILE A 623 2.42 5.46 44.10
CA ILE A 623 1.49 4.81 45.04
C ILE A 623 0.05 4.88 44.54
N VAL A 624 -0.41 6.08 44.17
CA VAL A 624 -1.79 6.30 43.69
C VAL A 624 -2.04 5.55 42.38
N GLY A 625 -1.02 5.43 41.51
CA GLY A 625 -1.10 4.68 40.27
C GLY A 625 -1.68 3.28 40.45
N TYR A 626 -1.05 2.42 41.25
CA TYR A 626 -1.52 1.04 41.38
C TYR A 626 -2.71 0.90 42.33
N VAL A 627 -2.84 1.76 43.36
CA VAL A 627 -3.95 1.69 44.33
C VAL A 627 -5.28 2.10 43.69
N CYS A 628 -5.29 3.19 42.92
CA CYS A 628 -6.51 3.81 42.43
C CYS A 628 -6.80 3.51 40.95
N VAL A 629 -5.78 3.26 40.11
CA VAL A 629 -5.97 2.94 38.68
C VAL A 629 -5.93 1.43 38.45
N GLY A 630 -4.95 0.75 39.06
CA GLY A 630 -4.74 -0.70 38.92
C GLY A 630 -3.64 -1.07 37.92
N ARG A 631 -3.02 -2.25 38.16
CA ARG A 631 -1.79 -2.69 37.46
C ARG A 631 -1.95 -2.83 35.95
N SER A 632 -3.08 -3.37 35.47
CA SER A 632 -3.28 -3.68 34.05
C SER A 632 -3.40 -2.44 33.16
N LEU A 633 -3.95 -1.35 33.68
CA LEU A 633 -4.11 -0.08 32.93
C LEU A 633 -2.78 0.69 32.84
N LEU A 634 -1.87 0.50 33.80
CA LEU A 634 -0.53 1.11 33.79
C LEU A 634 0.45 0.41 32.84
N ILE A 635 0.14 -0.81 32.38
CA ILE A 635 0.96 -1.54 31.39
C ILE A 635 0.76 -0.97 29.98
N ILE A 636 -0.22 -0.09 29.77
CA ILE A 636 -0.55 0.41 28.44
C ILE A 636 0.64 1.16 27.84
N ILE A 637 1.10 0.64 26.70
CA ILE A 637 2.34 0.96 26.00
C ILE A 637 2.17 2.27 25.18
N THR A 638 1.42 3.25 25.68
CA THR A 638 1.18 4.54 24.99
C THR A 638 2.48 5.34 24.86
N ALA A 639 3.28 5.39 25.92
CA ALA A 639 4.56 6.10 25.98
C ALA A 639 5.60 5.51 25.03
N VAL A 640 5.78 4.19 25.08
CA VAL A 640 6.72 3.45 24.23
C VAL A 640 6.31 3.55 22.76
N ARG A 641 5.00 3.55 22.44
CA ARG A 641 4.53 3.82 21.07
C ARG A 641 4.95 5.20 20.59
N LEU A 642 4.71 6.24 21.39
CA LEU A 642 5.03 7.61 21.02
C LEU A 642 6.55 7.81 20.81
N LEU A 643 7.40 7.21 21.65
CA LEU A 643 8.86 7.28 21.52
C LEU A 643 9.40 6.52 20.30
N ASN A 644 8.74 5.43 19.91
CA ASN A 644 9.19 4.55 18.82
C ASN A 644 8.40 4.71 17.53
N THR A 645 7.70 5.83 17.35
CA THR A 645 6.99 6.16 16.10
C THR A 645 7.57 7.44 15.53
N SER A 646 7.97 7.43 14.26
CA SER A 646 8.46 8.64 13.58
C SER A 646 7.29 9.59 13.29
N PRO A 647 7.36 10.88 13.65
CA PRO A 647 6.35 11.84 13.25
C PRO A 647 6.52 12.16 11.76
N GLN A 648 5.42 12.04 11.01
CA GLN A 648 5.36 12.36 9.59
C GLN A 648 4.17 13.27 9.35
N GLU A 649 4.42 14.43 8.76
CA GLU A 649 3.41 15.46 8.53
C GLU A 649 3.28 15.74 7.03
N LEU A 650 2.04 15.83 6.55
CA LEU A 650 1.76 16.24 5.18
C LEU A 650 1.74 17.76 5.15
N VAL A 651 2.72 18.36 4.48
CA VAL A 651 2.89 19.81 4.39
C VAL A 651 2.61 20.27 2.97
N GLN A 652 1.86 21.37 2.87
CA GLN A 652 1.60 22.04 1.61
C GLN A 652 2.49 23.30 1.52
N ILE A 653 3.43 23.31 0.58
CA ILE A 653 4.27 24.46 0.23
C ILE A 653 3.65 25.13 -1.00
N GLN A 654 2.82 26.14 -0.75
CA GLN A 654 1.96 26.80 -1.75
C GLN A 654 1.05 25.81 -2.48
N ALA A 655 1.46 25.29 -3.65
CA ALA A 655 0.69 24.33 -4.43
C ALA A 655 1.29 22.92 -4.43
N ALA A 656 2.56 22.76 -4.03
CA ALA A 656 3.20 21.45 -3.92
C ALA A 656 2.90 20.86 -2.54
N THR A 657 2.53 19.58 -2.52
CA THR A 657 2.32 18.82 -1.29
C THR A 657 3.45 17.80 -1.13
N GLN A 658 3.99 17.69 0.08
CA GLN A 658 5.06 16.75 0.40
C GLN A 658 4.89 16.20 1.81
N ILE A 659 5.36 14.97 2.04
CA ILE A 659 5.58 14.45 3.39
C ILE A 659 6.90 14.99 3.92
N THR A 660 6.88 15.45 5.17
CA THR A 660 8.08 15.84 5.90
C THR A 660 8.21 14.97 7.15
N SER A 661 9.44 14.59 7.49
CA SER A 661 9.74 13.75 8.66
C SER A 661 10.55 14.55 9.69
N PRO A 662 9.92 15.46 10.46
CA PRO A 662 10.63 16.24 11.48
C PRO A 662 11.14 15.33 12.61
N ARG A 663 12.15 15.77 13.35
CA ARG A 663 12.55 15.08 14.59
C ARG A 663 11.46 15.29 15.66
N LEU A 664 11.27 14.29 16.51
CA LEU A 664 10.38 14.42 17.67
C LEU A 664 10.82 15.60 18.52
N SER A 665 9.90 16.54 18.78
CA SER A 665 10.21 17.75 19.53
C SER A 665 10.67 17.41 20.94
N TRP A 666 11.68 18.13 21.45
CA TRP A 666 12.30 17.84 22.75
C TRP A 666 11.28 17.68 23.88
N TYR A 667 10.27 18.56 23.98
CA TYR A 667 9.27 18.49 25.04
C TYR A 667 8.39 17.23 24.95
N LYS A 668 8.09 16.74 23.73
CA LYS A 668 7.36 15.47 23.53
C LYS A 668 8.19 14.30 24.01
N THR A 669 9.51 14.31 23.77
CA THR A 669 10.44 13.29 24.27
C THR A 669 10.49 13.27 25.80
N PHE A 670 10.60 14.44 26.45
CA PHE A 670 10.64 14.53 27.91
C PHE A 670 9.33 14.02 28.55
N LEU A 671 8.18 14.42 28.01
CA LEU A 671 6.86 13.97 28.47
C LEU A 671 6.67 12.46 28.22
N ALA A 672 7.01 11.96 27.04
CA ALA A 672 6.87 10.54 26.72
C ALA A 672 7.82 9.68 27.57
N ALA A 673 9.04 10.14 27.82
CA ALA A 673 9.98 9.46 28.72
C ALA A 673 9.50 9.46 30.18
N SER A 674 8.80 10.50 30.66
CA SER A 674 8.19 10.45 31.99
C SER A 674 7.07 9.42 32.07
N GLU A 675 6.27 9.27 31.02
CA GLU A 675 5.21 8.27 30.98
C GLU A 675 5.75 6.83 30.88
N LEU A 676 6.96 6.63 30.32
CA LEU A 676 7.65 5.34 30.38
C LEU A 676 7.93 4.88 31.82
N THR A 677 8.04 5.81 32.78
CA THR A 677 8.33 5.46 34.18
C THR A 677 7.17 4.75 34.87
N TRP A 678 5.94 4.80 34.35
CA TRP A 678 4.82 3.97 34.82
C TRP A 678 5.15 2.48 34.77
N PHE A 679 5.85 2.05 33.73
CA PHE A 679 6.31 0.66 33.61
C PHE A 679 7.34 0.31 34.69
N VAL A 680 8.24 1.24 35.03
CA VAL A 680 9.19 1.09 36.13
C VAL A 680 8.49 1.05 37.49
N TYR A 681 7.43 1.83 37.69
CA TYR A 681 6.63 1.78 38.92
C TYR A 681 5.96 0.42 39.09
N MET A 682 5.43 -0.15 38.01
CA MET A 682 4.87 -1.51 38.02
C MET A 682 5.95 -2.56 38.36
N LEU A 683 7.12 -2.50 37.73
CA LEU A 683 8.23 -3.42 38.03
C LEU A 683 8.66 -3.32 39.49
N ASN A 684 8.70 -2.12 40.05
CA ASN A 684 9.02 -1.91 41.46
C ASN A 684 7.96 -2.50 42.39
N ASP A 685 6.67 -2.36 42.06
CA ASP A 685 5.58 -2.96 42.82
C ASP A 685 5.63 -4.49 42.79
N VAL A 686 5.85 -5.09 41.61
CA VAL A 686 6.03 -6.55 41.50
C VAL A 686 7.30 -7.00 42.18
N LEU A 687 8.43 -6.30 42.07
CA LEU A 687 9.67 -6.75 42.73
C LEU A 687 9.69 -6.44 44.23
N SER A 688 8.71 -5.68 44.76
CA SER A 688 8.66 -5.31 46.18
C SER A 688 8.53 -6.54 47.11
N PHE A 689 7.86 -7.61 46.67
CA PHE A 689 7.76 -8.84 47.48
C PHE A 689 9.11 -9.57 47.63
N LEU A 690 9.98 -9.47 46.61
CA LEU A 690 11.31 -10.07 46.63
C LEU A 690 12.31 -9.18 47.37
N THR A 691 12.29 -7.88 47.06
CA THR A 691 13.30 -6.92 47.50
C THR A 691 13.00 -6.33 48.88
N LYS A 692 11.75 -6.36 49.35
CA LYS A 692 11.34 -5.92 50.70
C LYS A 692 11.92 -4.54 51.05
N SER A 693 12.64 -4.42 52.16
CA SER A 693 13.27 -3.17 52.63
C SER A 693 14.31 -2.57 51.68
N TYR A 694 14.73 -3.27 50.62
CA TYR A 694 15.58 -2.70 49.58
C TYR A 694 14.80 -1.78 48.62
N THR A 695 13.48 -1.99 48.45
CA THR A 695 12.66 -1.25 47.48
C THR A 695 12.75 0.26 47.68
N THR A 696 12.74 0.74 48.93
CA THR A 696 12.86 2.17 49.28
C THR A 696 14.11 2.82 48.69
N TYR A 697 15.23 2.11 48.63
CA TYR A 697 16.52 2.69 48.27
C TYR A 697 16.81 2.73 46.76
N TYR A 698 16.22 1.81 45.99
CA TYR A 698 16.44 1.73 44.55
C TYR A 698 15.25 2.23 43.71
N ALA A 699 14.05 2.32 44.28
CA ALA A 699 12.83 2.75 43.60
C ALA A 699 12.99 4.09 42.86
N MET A 700 13.38 5.17 43.56
CA MET A 700 13.58 6.49 42.95
C MET A 700 14.74 6.50 41.94
N LYS A 701 15.85 5.83 42.27
CA LYS A 701 17.05 5.77 41.42
C LYS A 701 16.77 5.07 40.09
N SER A 702 16.03 3.96 40.12
CA SER A 702 15.68 3.20 38.92
C SER A 702 14.80 4.01 37.95
N SER A 703 13.85 4.79 38.47
CA SER A 703 12.98 5.67 37.66
C SER A 703 13.77 6.81 37.02
N ILE A 704 14.63 7.50 37.79
CA ILE A 704 15.48 8.59 37.25
C ILE A 704 16.46 8.03 36.21
N LEU A 705 17.09 6.88 36.49
CA LEU A 705 18.01 6.23 35.58
C LEU A 705 17.32 5.85 34.27
N THR A 706 16.14 5.23 34.34
CA THR A 706 15.35 4.88 33.14
C THR A 706 14.98 6.12 32.34
N TRP A 707 14.49 7.17 33.00
CA TRP A 707 14.09 8.43 32.37
C TRP A 707 15.27 9.09 31.65
N SER A 708 16.44 9.18 32.29
CA SER A 708 17.65 9.75 31.68
C SER A 708 18.16 8.91 30.52
N ILE A 709 18.23 7.58 30.66
CA ILE A 709 18.69 6.70 29.58
C ILE A 709 17.73 6.74 28.40
N ALA A 710 16.41 6.72 28.62
CA ALA A 710 15.42 6.78 27.55
C ALA A 710 15.50 8.08 26.74
N ILE A 711 15.70 9.22 27.41
CA ILE A 711 15.91 10.51 26.74
C ILE A 711 17.21 10.49 25.91
N ILE A 712 18.31 10.05 26.51
CA ILE A 712 19.62 9.97 25.84
C ILE A 712 19.54 9.02 24.63
N TYR A 713 18.92 7.86 24.80
CA TYR A 713 18.72 6.87 23.74
C TYR A 713 17.92 7.43 22.57
N THR A 714 16.80 8.11 22.85
CA THR A 714 15.94 8.73 21.82
C THR A 714 16.63 9.88 21.09
N ILE A 715 17.48 10.65 21.77
CA ILE A 715 18.23 11.78 21.17
C ILE A 715 19.40 11.26 20.31
N ILE A 716 20.15 10.27 20.78
CA ILE A 716 21.32 9.72 20.07
C ILE A 716 20.87 8.91 18.85
N SER A 717 19.82 8.11 19.00
CA SER A 717 19.27 7.28 17.94
C SER A 717 17.79 7.59 17.78
N PRO A 718 17.39 8.61 16.99
CA PRO A 718 15.98 8.90 16.74
C PRO A 718 15.33 7.81 15.87
N GLN A 719 14.03 7.58 16.04
CA GLN A 719 13.31 6.63 15.19
C GLN A 719 13.11 7.22 13.79
N VAL A 720 13.50 6.46 12.77
CA VAL A 720 13.32 6.81 11.36
C VAL A 720 12.31 5.83 10.75
N TYR A 721 11.51 6.32 9.81
CA TYR A 721 10.61 5.46 9.05
C TYR A 721 11.37 4.64 8.02
N GLU A 722 10.80 3.52 7.61
CA GLU A 722 11.27 2.71 6.48
C GLU A 722 10.12 2.55 5.50
N ALA A 723 10.30 2.96 4.24
CA ALA A 723 9.32 2.73 3.20
C ALA A 723 9.99 2.04 2.01
N LYS A 724 9.35 0.99 1.51
CA LYS A 724 9.83 0.23 0.35
C LYS A 724 8.67 -0.24 -0.52
N LEU A 725 8.92 -0.28 -1.82
CA LEU A 725 8.12 -1.00 -2.79
C LEU A 725 8.72 -2.40 -2.91
N ASP A 726 7.86 -3.39 -2.73
CA ASP A 726 8.18 -4.79 -3.01
C ASP A 726 6.89 -5.47 -3.40
N ARG A 727 6.55 -5.36 -4.69
CA ARG A 727 5.29 -5.89 -5.19
C ARG A 727 5.32 -7.42 -5.24
N SER A 728 4.35 -8.00 -4.56
CA SER A 728 4.01 -9.43 -4.61
C SER A 728 2.54 -9.56 -4.98
N CYS A 729 2.26 -10.35 -6.01
CA CYS A 729 0.92 -10.52 -6.55
C CYS A 729 0.52 -12.00 -6.59
N ILE A 730 -0.74 -12.26 -6.29
CA ILE A 730 -1.39 -13.56 -6.44
C ILE A 730 -2.31 -13.48 -7.65
N PHE A 731 -2.28 -14.52 -8.48
CA PHE A 731 -3.10 -14.61 -9.68
C PHE A 731 -4.45 -15.26 -9.35
N ILE A 732 -5.55 -14.59 -9.65
CA ILE A 732 -6.90 -15.16 -9.58
C ILE A 732 -7.29 -15.59 -10.99
N ASP A 733 -7.53 -16.90 -11.15
CA ASP A 733 -7.81 -17.56 -12.42
C ASP A 733 -6.80 -17.23 -13.53
N MET A 734 -5.53 -17.02 -13.16
CA MET A 734 -4.40 -16.60 -14.00
C MET A 734 -4.53 -15.25 -14.73
N ASP A 735 -5.65 -14.98 -15.40
CA ASP A 735 -5.85 -13.82 -16.27
C ASP A 735 -7.17 -13.06 -16.03
N MET A 736 -7.86 -13.34 -14.92
CA MET A 736 -9.09 -12.65 -14.54
C MET A 736 -8.81 -11.46 -13.62
N GLN A 737 -7.97 -11.65 -12.60
CA GLN A 737 -7.65 -10.60 -11.63
C GLN A 737 -6.31 -10.84 -10.93
N LEU A 738 -5.64 -9.76 -10.52
CA LEU A 738 -4.44 -9.77 -9.69
C LEU A 738 -4.75 -9.18 -8.31
N VAL A 739 -4.29 -9.86 -7.25
CA VAL A 739 -4.33 -9.35 -5.87
C VAL A 739 -2.91 -9.12 -5.41
N CYS A 740 -2.54 -7.86 -5.22
CA CYS A 740 -1.18 -7.43 -4.94
C CYS A 740 -1.05 -6.74 -3.59
N ASN A 741 0.11 -6.95 -2.96
CA ASN A 741 0.61 -6.11 -1.87
C ASN A 741 1.92 -5.47 -2.35
N SER A 742 1.90 -4.16 -2.54
CA SER A 742 2.93 -3.46 -3.32
C SER A 742 3.88 -2.59 -2.51
N ALA A 743 3.42 -2.07 -1.37
CA ALA A 743 4.20 -1.13 -0.58
C ALA A 743 4.17 -1.49 0.90
N PHE A 744 5.33 -1.35 1.55
CA PHE A 744 5.51 -1.58 2.97
C PHE A 744 6.05 -0.30 3.61
N ILE A 745 5.33 0.23 4.60
CA ILE A 745 5.71 1.44 5.32
C ILE A 745 5.76 1.11 6.81
N SER A 746 6.97 1.10 7.37
CA SER A 746 7.22 0.96 8.80
C SER A 746 7.48 2.31 9.43
N ILE A 747 6.51 2.80 10.21
CA ILE A 747 6.61 4.10 10.90
C ILE A 747 7.30 3.91 12.26
N GLY A 748 7.14 2.71 12.85
CA GLY A 748 7.77 2.34 14.10
C GLY A 748 8.56 1.03 14.01
N SER A 749 9.36 0.76 15.04
CA SER A 749 10.18 -0.45 15.13
C SER A 749 9.91 -1.21 16.43
N PHE A 750 9.53 -2.49 16.29
CA PHE A 750 9.35 -3.39 17.43
C PHE A 750 10.67 -3.63 18.20
N SER A 751 11.79 -3.66 17.50
CA SER A 751 13.13 -3.87 18.11
C SER A 751 13.47 -2.76 19.12
N ARG A 752 13.09 -1.52 18.82
CA ARG A 752 13.30 -0.40 19.75
C ARG A 752 12.31 -0.40 20.90
N THR A 753 11.05 -0.74 20.64
CA THR A 753 10.06 -1.00 21.71
C THR A 753 10.61 -2.03 22.71
N ALA A 754 11.22 -3.11 22.22
CA ALA A 754 11.87 -4.11 23.08
C ALA A 754 13.11 -3.54 23.81
N SER A 755 13.87 -2.66 23.16
CA SER A 755 15.01 -1.97 23.78
C SER A 755 14.59 -1.04 24.92
N ASP A 756 13.50 -0.27 24.77
CA ASP A 756 12.98 0.61 25.83
C ASP A 756 12.48 -0.20 27.04
N ILE A 757 11.82 -1.33 26.80
CA ILE A 757 11.43 -2.29 27.85
C ILE A 757 12.69 -2.86 28.53
N GLY A 758 13.71 -3.22 27.74
CA GLY A 758 15.00 -3.68 28.23
C GLY A 758 15.73 -2.63 29.08
N ILE A 759 15.68 -1.34 28.70
CA ILE A 759 16.24 -0.22 29.47
C ILE A 759 15.53 -0.10 30.82
N ALA A 760 14.20 -0.19 30.85
CA ALA A 760 13.44 -0.12 32.09
C ALA A 760 13.74 -1.29 33.03
N VAL A 761 13.72 -2.53 32.53
CA VAL A 761 14.04 -3.73 33.31
C VAL A 761 15.49 -3.71 33.78
N GLY A 762 16.44 -3.38 32.89
CA GLY A 762 17.87 -3.30 33.20
C GLY A 762 18.17 -2.24 34.26
N SER A 763 17.55 -1.06 34.17
CA SER A 763 17.71 0.01 35.16
C SER A 763 17.23 -0.40 36.55
N VAL A 764 16.12 -1.13 36.63
CA VAL A 764 15.58 -1.68 37.88
C VAL A 764 16.53 -2.72 38.47
N LEU A 765 17.01 -3.68 37.67
CA LEU A 765 17.92 -4.73 38.13
C LEU A 765 19.28 -4.17 38.58
N ILE A 766 19.86 -3.22 37.82
CA ILE A 766 21.12 -2.57 38.17
C ILE A 766 20.97 -1.80 39.48
N ALA A 767 19.93 -0.98 39.61
CA ALA A 767 19.70 -0.20 40.83
C ALA A 767 19.48 -1.10 42.05
N ALA A 768 18.69 -2.18 41.90
CA ALA A 768 18.45 -3.15 42.97
C ALA A 768 19.75 -3.89 43.36
N SER A 769 20.55 -4.33 42.39
CA SER A 769 21.81 -5.05 42.64
C SER A 769 22.86 -4.17 43.31
N VAL A 770 23.00 -2.91 42.87
CA VAL A 770 23.93 -1.95 43.48
C VAL A 770 23.57 -1.67 44.94
N GLU A 771 22.28 -1.51 45.26
CA GLU A 771 21.85 -1.30 46.65
C GLU A 771 21.95 -2.57 47.50
N ALA A 772 21.69 -3.75 46.92
CA ALA A 772 21.91 -5.03 47.59
C ALA A 772 23.39 -5.24 47.98
N LEU A 773 24.32 -4.86 47.09
CA LEU A 773 25.76 -4.94 47.33
C LEU A 773 26.26 -3.88 48.34
N ARG A 774 25.68 -2.67 48.30
CA ARG A 774 26.07 -1.58 49.22
C ARG A 774 25.52 -1.77 50.64
N ARG A 775 24.38 -2.44 50.80
CA ARG A 775 23.69 -2.58 52.10
C ARG A 775 23.43 -4.05 52.40
N SER A 776 24.31 -4.68 53.19
CA SER A 776 24.17 -6.10 53.54
C SER A 776 22.96 -6.41 54.43
N LYS A 777 22.45 -5.44 55.21
CA LYS A 777 21.24 -5.57 56.04
C LYS A 777 20.49 -4.22 56.15
N PRO A 778 19.43 -3.97 55.35
CA PRO A 778 18.56 -2.81 55.56
C PRO A 778 17.81 -2.95 56.89
N LYS A 779 17.49 -1.82 57.55
CA LYS A 779 16.66 -1.83 58.76
C LYS A 779 15.28 -2.36 58.40
N ALA A 780 14.86 -3.46 59.03
CA ALA A 780 13.49 -3.93 58.93
C ALA A 780 12.60 -3.01 59.77
N LEU A 781 11.51 -2.51 59.19
CA LEU A 781 10.42 -1.95 59.99
C LEU A 781 9.57 -3.12 60.50
N ASP A 782 9.60 -3.38 61.80
CA ASP A 782 8.74 -4.36 62.48
C ASP A 782 7.38 -3.72 62.82
N VAL A 783 6.59 -3.42 61.78
CA VAL A 783 5.21 -2.94 61.96
C VAL A 783 4.25 -3.95 61.31
N PRO A 784 3.34 -4.60 62.06
CA PRO A 784 2.40 -5.55 61.51
C PRO A 784 1.25 -4.80 60.83
N VAL A 785 1.23 -4.73 59.50
CA VAL A 785 0.17 -4.00 58.77
C VAL A 785 -0.42 -4.83 57.64
N GLY A 786 -1.67 -5.27 57.79
CA GLY A 786 -2.49 -5.88 56.74
C GLY A 786 -3.30 -4.87 55.90
N PHE A 787 -3.20 -3.57 56.22
CA PHE A 787 -4.00 -2.48 55.65
C PHE A 787 -3.31 -1.72 54.49
N LEU A 788 -1.99 -1.75 54.45
CA LEU A 788 -1.17 -1.08 53.44
C LEU A 788 -0.79 -2.07 52.35
N SER A 789 -0.66 -1.59 51.11
CA SER A 789 -0.02 -2.39 50.05
C SER A 789 1.46 -2.61 50.41
N SER A 790 2.08 -3.68 49.89
CA SER A 790 3.51 -3.94 50.09
C SER A 790 4.37 -2.74 49.71
N THR A 791 4.02 -2.06 48.62
CA THR A 791 4.74 -0.89 48.13
C THR A 791 4.51 0.34 49.01
N SER A 792 3.30 0.63 49.48
CA SER A 792 3.07 1.72 50.45
C SER A 792 3.81 1.49 51.77
N PHE A 793 3.91 0.23 52.21
CA PHE A 793 4.62 -0.13 53.44
C PHE A 793 6.13 0.13 53.34
N TYR A 794 6.75 -0.22 52.22
CA TYR A 794 8.19 -0.03 52.06
C TYR A 794 8.58 1.38 51.59
N LEU A 795 7.69 2.16 50.98
CA LEU A 795 8.05 3.47 50.41
C LEU A 795 7.69 4.68 51.27
N PHE A 796 6.66 4.61 52.12
CA PHE A 796 6.36 5.74 52.99
C PHE A 796 7.44 5.93 54.04
N ASP A 797 7.74 7.20 54.31
CA ASP A 797 8.57 7.58 55.43
C ASP A 797 7.71 7.67 56.69
N PHE A 798 8.09 6.88 57.70
CA PHE A 798 7.45 6.83 59.01
C PHE A 798 8.33 7.44 60.10
N THR A 799 9.52 7.96 59.76
CA THR A 799 10.54 8.36 60.76
C THR A 799 10.07 9.42 61.74
N ASP A 800 9.30 10.41 61.29
CA ASP A 800 8.76 11.49 62.12
C ASP A 800 7.39 11.14 62.76
N TRP A 801 6.85 9.93 62.50
CA TRP A 801 5.49 9.50 62.90
C TRP A 801 5.46 8.22 63.74
N ILE A 802 6.58 7.89 64.40
CA ILE A 802 6.69 6.79 65.36
C ILE A 802 6.81 7.39 66.76
N ASP A 803 5.82 7.13 67.62
CA ASP A 803 5.87 7.47 69.04
C ASP A 803 5.65 6.21 69.89
N GLN A 804 6.53 5.93 70.84
CA GLN A 804 6.47 4.81 71.80
C GLN A 804 6.05 3.45 71.20
N ASP A 805 6.72 3.01 70.12
CA ASP A 805 6.44 1.75 69.38
C ASP A 805 5.06 1.69 68.65
N GLU A 806 4.31 2.80 68.60
CA GLU A 806 3.10 2.94 67.80
C GLU A 806 3.35 3.76 66.53
N CYS A 807 3.06 3.15 65.36
CA CYS A 807 3.21 3.79 64.07
C CYS A 807 1.93 4.53 63.66
N TYR A 808 2.06 5.81 63.38
CA TYR A 808 0.97 6.68 62.96
C TYR A 808 1.13 7.05 61.46
N LEU A 809 0.02 7.18 60.73
CA LEU A 809 -0.02 7.60 59.33
C LEU A 809 -0.88 8.84 59.16
N ASP A 810 -0.34 9.89 58.55
CA ASP A 810 -1.08 11.11 58.27
C ASP A 810 -2.24 10.86 57.29
N GLN A 811 -3.34 11.61 57.42
CA GLN A 811 -4.55 11.41 56.62
C GLN A 811 -4.33 11.57 55.10
N ALA A 812 -3.36 12.39 54.69
CA ALA A 812 -3.03 12.58 53.28
C ALA A 812 -2.28 11.36 52.71
N SER A 813 -1.27 10.85 53.41
CA SER A 813 -0.58 9.60 53.04
C SER A 813 -1.50 8.39 53.12
N ALA A 814 -2.43 8.37 54.07
CA ALA A 814 -3.49 7.36 54.12
C ALA A 814 -4.39 7.40 52.89
N ALA A 815 -4.80 8.60 52.44
CA ALA A 815 -5.58 8.77 51.21
C ALA A 815 -4.80 8.29 49.97
N MET A 816 -3.48 8.56 49.89
CA MET A 816 -2.62 8.01 48.83
C MET A 816 -2.57 6.47 48.88
N ALA A 817 -2.56 5.88 50.07
CA ALA A 817 -2.59 4.43 50.28
C ALA A 817 -3.95 3.78 50.00
N GLY A 818 -4.97 4.56 49.64
CA GLY A 818 -6.33 4.10 49.36
C GLY A 818 -7.25 4.05 50.59
N LEU A 819 -6.88 4.70 51.69
CA LEU A 819 -7.64 4.76 52.94
C LEU A 819 -8.27 6.15 53.11
N LEU A 820 -9.58 6.26 52.91
CA LEU A 820 -10.31 7.50 53.10
C LEU A 820 -10.80 7.59 54.55
N THR A 821 -10.52 8.70 55.21
CA THR A 821 -10.90 8.91 56.61
C THR A 821 -11.97 9.98 56.77
N LEU A 822 -13.04 9.66 57.48
CA LEU A 822 -14.07 10.61 57.87
C LEU A 822 -14.21 10.62 59.39
N ARG A 823 -13.93 11.76 60.01
CA ARG A 823 -14.17 11.95 61.45
C ARG A 823 -15.59 12.48 61.66
N TYR A 824 -16.44 11.67 62.27
CA TYR A 824 -17.79 12.07 62.65
C TYR A 824 -17.99 11.84 64.15
N ARG A 825 -18.14 12.94 64.91
CA ARG A 825 -18.22 12.92 66.39
C ARG A 825 -16.98 12.25 67.03
N SER A 826 -17.18 11.24 67.89
CA SER A 826 -16.16 10.46 68.58
C SER A 826 -15.79 9.15 67.85
N GLN A 827 -16.04 9.09 66.53
CA GLN A 827 -15.64 7.95 65.70
C GLN A 827 -14.89 8.39 64.44
N LEU A 828 -13.82 7.66 64.14
CA LEU A 828 -13.05 7.74 62.91
C LEU A 828 -13.49 6.59 61.99
N TYR A 829 -14.13 6.92 60.89
CA TYR A 829 -14.46 5.96 59.83
C TYR A 829 -13.30 5.89 58.83
N ILE A 830 -12.82 4.69 58.53
CA ILE A 830 -11.75 4.41 57.58
C ILE A 830 -12.34 3.54 56.49
N PHE A 831 -12.46 4.07 55.28
CA PHE A 831 -12.91 3.32 54.10
C PHE A 831 -11.69 2.93 53.26
N ASP A 832 -11.46 1.63 53.14
CA ASP A 832 -10.42 1.08 52.27
C ASP A 832 -10.97 0.84 50.86
N ILE A 833 -10.51 1.65 49.92
CA ILE A 833 -10.90 1.57 48.50
C ILE A 833 -10.46 0.24 47.87
N LYS A 834 -9.37 -0.36 48.35
CA LYS A 834 -8.81 -1.60 47.77
C LYS A 834 -9.68 -2.80 48.10
N THR A 835 -10.14 -2.90 49.35
CA THR A 835 -10.97 -4.01 49.84
C THR A 835 -12.47 -3.70 49.83
N TRP A 836 -12.87 -2.46 49.53
CA TRP A 836 -14.26 -1.96 49.62
C TRP A 836 -14.88 -2.17 51.01
N ARG A 837 -14.07 -2.05 52.07
CA ARG A 837 -14.50 -2.24 53.46
C ARG A 837 -14.43 -0.93 54.24
N CYS A 838 -15.42 -0.73 55.12
CA CYS A 838 -15.46 0.41 56.02
C CYS A 838 -15.24 -0.07 57.46
N TYR A 839 -14.33 0.60 58.17
CA TYR A 839 -13.94 0.29 59.54
C TYR A 839 -14.21 1.51 60.41
N ALA A 840 -14.71 1.31 61.64
CA ALA A 840 -14.97 2.41 62.58
C ALA A 840 -14.10 2.24 63.83
N CYS A 841 -13.34 3.27 64.18
CA CYS A 841 -12.50 3.32 65.38
C CYS A 841 -13.00 4.43 66.34
N THR A 842 -13.16 4.12 67.63
CA THR A 842 -13.56 5.09 68.65
C THR A 842 -12.36 5.93 69.10
N THR A 843 -12.47 7.27 69.02
CA THR A 843 -11.36 8.20 69.31
C THR A 843 -10.96 8.29 70.79
N ASP A 844 -11.79 7.80 71.73
CA ASP A 844 -11.55 7.91 73.18
C ASP A 844 -10.41 7.03 73.73
N ARG A 845 -9.91 6.06 72.94
CA ARG A 845 -8.68 5.29 73.27
C ARG A 845 -7.44 5.69 72.47
N CYS A 846 -7.58 6.52 71.44
CA CYS A 846 -6.47 7.04 70.63
C CYS A 846 -5.86 8.33 71.21
N MET A 847 -6.45 8.92 72.25
CA MET A 847 -6.02 10.21 72.82
C MET A 847 -5.74 10.14 74.33
N SER A 848 -5.28 8.99 74.85
CA SER A 848 -4.90 8.89 76.27
C SER A 848 -3.39 8.80 76.48
N ARG A 849 -2.64 9.87 76.16
CA ARG A 849 -1.62 10.47 77.05
C ARG A 849 -0.81 11.57 76.35
N ARG A 850 -0.81 12.75 76.99
CA ARG A 850 0.18 13.85 76.97
C ARG A 850 0.94 14.08 75.64
N TRP A 851 0.56 15.13 74.91
CA TRP A 851 1.41 16.30 74.60
C TRP A 851 0.62 17.39 73.86
N GLY A 852 1.07 18.64 74.01
CA GLY A 852 0.45 19.84 73.45
C GLY A 852 0.84 20.13 71.99
N ASP A 853 1.11 19.09 71.19
CA ASP A 853 1.44 19.25 69.77
C ASP A 853 0.17 19.06 68.91
N GLU A 854 -0.29 20.14 68.27
CA GLU A 854 -1.44 20.13 67.34
C GLU A 854 -1.25 19.14 66.17
N GLN A 855 -0.02 18.67 65.95
CA GLN A 855 0.44 17.79 64.86
C GLN A 855 -0.21 16.40 64.84
N PHE A 856 -0.60 15.83 65.99
CA PHE A 856 -1.16 14.46 66.07
C PHE A 856 -2.70 14.39 66.10
N SER A 857 -3.39 15.53 65.92
CA SER A 857 -4.85 15.60 66.00
C SER A 857 -5.60 14.98 64.80
N ALA A 858 -4.87 14.67 63.71
CA ALA A 858 -5.41 14.20 62.44
C ALA A 858 -4.60 13.01 61.85
N VAL A 859 -4.37 11.96 62.66
CA VAL A 859 -3.50 10.83 62.30
C VAL A 859 -4.17 9.49 62.56
N ILE A 860 -3.80 8.46 61.81
CA ILE A 860 -4.34 7.09 61.90
C ILE A 860 -3.32 6.18 62.63
N PRO A 861 -3.66 5.57 63.77
CA PRO A 861 -2.80 4.57 64.41
C PRO A 861 -2.89 3.22 63.65
N LEU A 862 -1.78 2.78 63.05
CA LEU A 862 -1.75 1.58 62.21
C LEU A 862 -1.81 0.27 63.03
N ASN A 863 -1.20 0.24 64.21
CA ASN A 863 -1.13 -0.96 65.07
C ASN A 863 -2.50 -1.35 65.67
N TYR A 864 -3.33 -0.36 66.01
CA TYR A 864 -4.65 -0.60 66.60
C TYR A 864 -5.63 -1.20 65.58
N VAL A 865 -5.57 -0.72 64.33
CA VAL A 865 -6.43 -1.17 63.24
C VAL A 865 -6.09 -2.61 62.80
N ALA A 866 -4.82 -3.03 62.90
CA ALA A 866 -4.43 -4.41 62.65
C ALA A 866 -5.04 -5.39 63.68
N SER A 867 -5.16 -4.99 64.95
CA SER A 867 -5.71 -5.82 66.03
C SER A 867 -7.24 -6.02 65.99
N SER A 868 -7.98 -5.13 65.31
CA SER A 868 -9.43 -5.29 65.12
C SER A 868 -9.78 -6.24 63.97
N LEU A 869 -8.88 -6.42 62.99
CA LEU A 869 -9.01 -7.37 61.89
C LEU A 869 -8.86 -8.83 62.32
N GLU A 870 -7.98 -9.14 63.27
CA GLU A 870 -7.88 -10.51 63.82
C GLU A 870 -9.15 -10.94 64.58
N LYS A 871 -10.03 -9.99 64.91
CA LYS A 871 -11.29 -10.22 65.63
C LYS A 871 -12.54 -10.17 64.74
N SER A 872 -12.41 -9.88 63.45
CA SER A 872 -13.49 -9.85 62.45
C SER A 872 -13.30 -10.94 61.41
#